data_AF-A0A7C2B9M4-F1
#
_entry.id   AF-A0A7C2B9M4-F1
#
_cell.length_a   1.000
_cell.length_b   1.000
_cell.length_c   1.000
_cell.angle_alpha   90.00
_cell.angle_beta   90.00
_cell.angle_gamma   90.00
#
_symmetry.space_group_name_H-M   'P 1'
#
loop_
_entity.id
_entity.type
_entity.pdbx_description
1 polymer ?
#
loop_
_entity_poly.entity_id
_entity_poly.type
_entity_poly.pdbx_seq_one_letter_code
_entity_poly.pdbx_strand_id
1 'polypeptide(L)'
;KEELIKNYNDPLDTGGYFIINGNERVMVMLEDLAENQPFIENDRKGNLNLRMFSLKGTYRIPTTISENKEGIFELSFSRFKDLPLVVILKALGMIKESDIAKYIGKETDSVIVNLYEFVNIATQEDAMMYIAEQSSLQGTKKEILDRVKQRVDSFLLPHIGLKKEDRMKKAITLCKLMKRFLIVKENPHLKTDKDHYSSKRVRLSGDLMSNLFRVNLGILVRDIQYSLQKASKRKNRFSIKTIAKSTLFSHRVESAIATGSWVGERSGVTQNMDKTNYLAIISQLQRISSMLSSDQENFMARTLHPTHYGKFCPIETPEGTEIGLRKNLAILSKISTRTNIDGNEIIKKLEEAGLNKTEDGKIDVFLDGKFIGNVISSQEFVNEIREKRRNQEFPLEMNIKDDYDFKAILISTEAGRALRPLIIVTNGVQNLTEEHLIRLEQNEMTWKDLLKEKVIEYLDTSEEENALVALYEKELTPEHTHLEIDTMDMFGVVTSLVPYGNHDQSSRLNRGSKTQKQALGLYAANYLCRLDTDVSILQYPQKPIVRSFVYDTLDTYPAGQNLVVAIMTYQGYNMKDALVFNKGSLDRGMGRSFYFRPHRTVEMNYAGGLKDEIIIPEKGTSGYKTEESYHLLEDDGIVYPEANVNENEVLIGKTSPPKFLSEAREISVRTKKEASITMRQEEKGIVESVFITKDVEGNKVIQVKTRDLRIPEIGDKFATAHGQKGVIGAVVPENDIPFTSKGIKPDVIFNPHGLPSRMTVGYLLELLAGKVASLRGEVVDGTCFSGESKEELENQLENLGFRFDGKESMYNAITGKRMTAKIFVGNLYYLKLKYMVANKIHGRASGKVALLTRQPIEGRSRGGALRLGEM
;
A
#
# COMPACT_ATOMS: atom_id res chain seq x y z
N LYS A 1 -17.85 4.71 20.66
CA LYS A 1 -18.78 5.01 19.54
C LYS A 1 -19.53 6.32 19.75
N GLU A 2 -20.32 6.46 20.81
CA GLU A 2 -21.13 7.68 21.06
C GLU A 2 -20.30 8.97 21.11
N GLU A 3 -19.11 8.92 21.72
CA GLU A 3 -18.19 10.06 21.76
C GLU A 3 -17.72 10.50 20.36
N LEU A 4 -17.49 9.56 19.44
CA LEU A 4 -17.13 9.88 18.05
C LEU A 4 -18.28 10.61 17.36
N ILE A 5 -19.51 10.11 17.52
CA ILE A 5 -20.72 10.73 16.96
C ILE A 5 -20.92 12.14 17.52
N LYS A 6 -20.77 12.32 18.84
CA LYS A 6 -20.86 13.64 19.49
C LYS A 6 -19.84 14.65 18.95
N ASN A 7 -18.69 14.16 18.50
CA ASN A 7 -17.62 14.96 17.91
C ASN A 7 -17.68 15.00 16.37
N TYR A 8 -18.80 14.62 15.74
CA TYR A 8 -18.99 14.59 14.29
C TYR A 8 -17.98 13.71 13.53
N ASN A 9 -17.46 12.67 14.18
CA ASN A 9 -16.60 11.67 13.58
C ASN A 9 -17.39 10.40 13.26
N ASP A 10 -17.05 9.77 12.14
CA ASP A 10 -17.63 8.49 11.73
C ASP A 10 -17.04 7.34 12.58
N PRO A 11 -17.85 6.56 13.30
CA PRO A 11 -17.36 5.39 14.04
C PRO A 11 -16.73 4.30 13.17
N LEU A 12 -17.03 4.26 11.88
CA LEU A 12 -16.43 3.33 10.92
C LEU A 12 -15.10 3.84 10.35
N ASP A 13 -14.64 5.04 10.70
CA ASP A 13 -13.33 5.52 10.28
C ASP A 13 -12.21 4.64 10.90
N THR A 14 -11.45 3.98 10.03
CA THR A 14 -10.35 3.10 10.43
C THR A 14 -9.14 3.86 10.96
N GLY A 15 -9.04 5.17 10.71
CA GLY A 15 -7.83 5.95 10.97
C GLY A 15 -6.64 5.49 10.11
N GLY A 16 -5.42 5.58 10.66
CA GLY A 16 -4.20 5.14 9.96
C GLY A 16 -3.61 6.15 8.97
N TYR A 17 -3.96 7.43 9.10
CA TYR A 17 -3.47 8.51 8.26
C TYR A 17 -3.16 9.77 9.08
N PHE A 18 -2.52 10.76 8.45
CA PHE A 18 -2.18 12.05 9.05
C PHE A 18 -3.02 13.17 8.46
N ILE A 19 -3.38 14.17 9.25
CA ILE A 19 -4.00 15.40 8.77
C ILE A 19 -2.91 16.47 8.73
N ILE A 20 -2.46 16.86 7.53
CA ILE A 20 -1.44 17.88 7.32
C ILE A 20 -2.01 18.98 6.44
N ASN A 21 -2.02 20.22 6.94
CA ASN A 21 -2.59 21.38 6.26
C ASN A 21 -4.04 21.14 5.80
N GLY A 22 -4.84 20.46 6.64
CA GLY A 22 -6.23 20.10 6.36
C GLY A 22 -6.41 18.94 5.36
N ASN A 23 -5.33 18.35 4.84
CA ASN A 23 -5.41 17.21 3.91
C ASN A 23 -5.10 15.91 4.63
N GLU A 24 -5.87 14.87 4.33
CA GLU A 24 -5.63 13.51 4.82
C GLU A 24 -4.56 12.83 3.95
N ARG A 25 -3.47 12.43 4.60
CA ARG A 25 -2.23 11.92 4.01
C ARG A 25 -1.96 10.53 4.54
N VAL A 26 -1.94 9.55 3.63
CA VAL A 26 -1.64 8.15 3.94
C VAL A 26 -0.18 7.86 3.65
N MET A 27 0.49 7.20 4.59
CA MET A 27 1.82 6.63 4.36
C MET A 27 1.66 5.20 3.83
N VAL A 28 2.12 4.97 2.60
CA VAL A 28 2.07 3.65 1.98
C VAL A 28 3.20 2.79 2.53
N MET A 29 2.93 1.50 2.75
CA MET A 29 3.96 0.55 3.16
C MET A 29 4.98 0.37 2.05
N LEU A 30 6.27 0.31 2.39
CA LEU A 30 7.34 0.19 1.39
C LEU A 30 7.97 -1.20 1.42
N GLU A 31 8.19 -1.79 0.26
CA GLU A 31 8.95 -3.03 0.14
C GLU A 31 10.43 -2.73 -0.12
N ASP A 32 11.30 -3.29 0.71
CA ASP A 32 12.75 -3.24 0.59
C ASP A 32 13.33 -4.68 0.63
N LEU A 33 14.54 -4.86 0.09
CA LEU A 33 15.32 -6.08 0.33
C LEU A 33 15.68 -6.19 1.81
N ALA A 34 15.57 -7.40 2.36
CA ALA A 34 15.89 -7.69 3.75
C ALA A 34 17.29 -7.23 4.13
N GLU A 35 17.39 -6.66 5.32
CA GLU A 35 18.66 -6.29 5.91
C GLU A 35 19.20 -7.42 6.77
N ASN A 36 20.50 -7.36 7.07
CA ASN A 36 21.22 -8.33 7.90
C ASN A 36 21.16 -9.79 7.42
N GLN A 37 20.66 -10.04 6.21
CA GLN A 37 20.65 -11.37 5.60
C GLN A 37 21.59 -11.40 4.37
N PRO A 38 22.33 -12.51 4.17
CA PRO A 38 23.19 -12.66 3.01
C PRO A 38 22.38 -13.07 1.77
N PHE A 39 22.68 -12.43 0.64
CA PHE A 39 22.20 -12.75 -0.69
C PHE A 39 23.37 -13.24 -1.52
N ILE A 40 23.33 -14.49 -1.99
CA ILE A 40 24.38 -15.06 -2.83
C ILE A 40 23.87 -15.10 -4.27
N GLU A 41 24.48 -14.29 -5.14
CA GLU A 41 24.03 -14.09 -6.51
C GLU A 41 25.20 -13.91 -7.48
N ASN A 42 24.91 -14.00 -8.78
CA ASN A 42 25.87 -13.62 -9.80
C ASN A 42 25.73 -12.12 -10.11
N ASP A 43 26.85 -11.41 -10.19
CA ASP A 43 26.85 -10.05 -10.74
C ASP A 43 26.59 -10.07 -12.25
N ARG A 44 26.39 -8.90 -12.86
CA ARG A 44 26.21 -8.73 -14.32
C ARG A 44 27.32 -9.34 -15.15
N LYS A 45 28.52 -9.51 -14.57
CA LYS A 45 29.69 -10.13 -15.21
C LYS A 45 29.74 -11.65 -15.06
N GLY A 46 28.79 -12.26 -14.35
CA GLY A 46 28.72 -13.71 -14.09
C GLY A 46 29.48 -14.17 -12.85
N ASN A 47 30.21 -13.28 -12.16
CA ASN A 47 30.96 -13.62 -10.95
C ASN A 47 30.02 -13.80 -9.75
N LEU A 48 30.25 -14.84 -8.97
CA LEU A 48 29.50 -15.12 -7.74
C LEU A 48 29.91 -14.14 -6.64
N ASN A 49 28.92 -13.48 -6.04
CA ASN A 49 29.10 -12.52 -4.94
C ASN A 49 28.10 -12.83 -3.82
N LEU A 50 28.57 -12.77 -2.57
CA LEU A 50 27.70 -12.69 -1.39
C LEU A 50 27.55 -11.22 -1.01
N ARG A 51 26.33 -10.70 -1.07
CA ARG A 51 25.99 -9.33 -0.69
C ARG A 51 25.10 -9.33 0.54
N MET A 52 25.31 -8.40 1.46
CA MET A 52 24.45 -8.20 2.63
C MET A 52 24.28 -6.71 2.90
N PHE A 53 23.08 -6.29 3.25
CA PHE A 53 22.81 -4.92 3.70
C PHE A 53 22.77 -4.89 5.22
N SER A 54 23.87 -4.53 5.86
CA SER A 54 23.91 -4.42 7.32
C SER A 54 23.23 -3.14 7.78
N LEU A 55 22.18 -3.25 8.59
CA LEU A 55 21.42 -2.13 9.12
C LEU A 55 21.59 -2.00 10.64
N LYS A 56 21.96 -0.81 11.11
CA LYS A 56 21.81 -0.42 12.52
C LYS A 56 21.46 1.05 12.64
N GLY A 57 20.36 1.34 13.32
CA GLY A 57 19.85 2.70 13.41
C GLY A 57 19.49 3.25 12.02
N THR A 58 20.11 4.35 11.60
CA THR A 58 19.92 4.97 10.27
C THR A 58 20.92 4.47 9.22
N TYR A 59 21.96 3.74 9.60
CA TYR A 59 23.02 3.34 8.68
C TYR A 59 22.69 2.01 8.05
N ARG A 60 22.42 2.02 6.75
CA ARG A 60 22.31 0.83 5.89
C ARG A 60 23.57 0.74 5.05
N ILE A 61 24.44 -0.22 5.34
CA ILE A 61 25.76 -0.35 4.70
C ILE A 61 25.80 -1.64 3.88
N PRO A 62 26.04 -1.57 2.56
CA PRO A 62 26.26 -2.76 1.76
C PRO A 62 27.66 -3.33 2.08
N THR A 63 27.70 -4.64 2.32
CA THR A 63 28.90 -5.43 2.48
C THR A 63 28.87 -6.55 1.43
N THR A 64 29.93 -6.67 0.65
CA THR A 64 30.03 -7.67 -0.43
C THR A 64 31.29 -8.50 -0.23
N ILE A 65 31.15 -9.82 -0.34
CA ILE A 65 32.24 -10.80 -0.43
C ILE A 65 32.26 -11.32 -1.87
N SER A 66 33.42 -11.31 -2.50
CA SER A 66 33.65 -11.80 -3.86
C SER A 66 34.96 -12.58 -3.92
N GLU A 67 35.14 -13.36 -4.98
CA GLU A 67 36.41 -14.02 -5.29
C GLU A 67 36.97 -13.43 -6.58
N ASN A 68 38.23 -13.01 -6.55
CA ASN A 68 38.90 -12.49 -7.72
C ASN A 68 39.44 -13.61 -8.62
N LYS A 69 40.05 -13.26 -9.75
CA LYS A 69 40.57 -14.24 -10.72
C LYS A 69 41.74 -15.08 -10.19
N GLU A 70 42.42 -14.58 -9.15
CA GLU A 70 43.56 -15.24 -8.51
C GLU A 70 43.09 -16.17 -7.36
N GLY A 71 41.78 -16.28 -7.14
CA GLY A 71 41.19 -17.09 -6.08
C GLY A 71 41.21 -16.41 -4.71
N ILE A 72 41.60 -15.13 -4.62
CA ILE A 72 41.61 -14.37 -3.37
C ILE A 72 40.20 -13.89 -3.05
N PHE A 73 39.79 -14.09 -1.80
CA PHE A 73 38.53 -13.59 -1.28
C PHE A 73 38.66 -12.14 -0.87
N GLU A 74 37.78 -11.30 -1.42
CA GLU A 74 37.79 -9.86 -1.23
C GLU A 74 36.50 -9.42 -0.52
N LEU A 75 36.62 -8.42 0.36
CA LEU A 75 35.54 -7.81 1.09
C LEU A 75 35.48 -6.31 0.76
N SER A 76 34.28 -5.88 0.38
CA SER A 76 33.95 -4.50 0.03
C SER A 76 32.90 -3.97 1.01
N PHE A 77 33.18 -2.86 1.70
CA PHE A 77 32.21 -2.16 2.54
C PHE A 77 32.49 -0.64 2.66
N SER A 78 31.43 0.18 2.58
CA SER A 78 31.55 1.65 2.64
C SER A 78 32.62 2.19 1.66
N ARG A 79 33.70 2.81 2.16
CA ARG A 79 34.83 3.32 1.36
C ARG A 79 35.94 2.31 1.11
N PHE A 80 35.94 1.17 1.81
CA PHE A 80 36.92 0.12 1.60
C PHE A 80 36.42 -0.81 0.51
N LYS A 81 37.21 -0.96 -0.54
CA LYS A 81 36.89 -1.74 -1.73
C LYS A 81 37.93 -2.83 -1.89
N ASP A 82 37.44 -4.02 -2.20
CA ASP A 82 38.20 -5.16 -2.70
C ASP A 82 39.41 -5.51 -1.82
N LEU A 83 39.19 -5.47 -0.49
CA LEU A 83 40.23 -5.76 0.49
C LEU A 83 40.27 -7.27 0.78
N PRO A 84 41.46 -7.90 0.88
CA PRO A 84 41.53 -9.33 1.18
C PRO A 84 40.85 -9.69 2.51
N LEU A 85 39.94 -10.67 2.46
CA LEU A 85 39.10 -11.07 3.60
C LEU A 85 39.94 -11.56 4.77
N VAL A 86 40.98 -12.36 4.51
CA VAL A 86 41.91 -12.87 5.54
C VAL A 86 42.59 -11.74 6.29
N VAL A 87 43.02 -10.69 5.59
CA VAL A 87 43.64 -9.50 6.22
C VAL A 87 42.65 -8.80 7.14
N ILE A 88 41.37 -8.71 6.76
CA ILE A 88 40.33 -8.11 7.61
C ILE A 88 40.06 -8.98 8.84
N LEU A 89 40.03 -10.31 8.71
CA LEU A 89 39.87 -11.22 9.84
C LEU A 89 41.03 -11.06 10.84
N LYS A 90 42.27 -10.97 10.35
CA LYS A 90 43.46 -10.66 11.17
C LYS A 90 43.36 -9.28 11.82
N ALA A 91 42.90 -8.27 11.09
CA ALA A 91 42.67 -6.91 11.63
C ALA A 91 41.56 -6.86 12.68
N LEU A 92 40.57 -7.76 12.65
CA LEU A 92 39.53 -7.87 13.67
C LEU A 92 40.04 -8.58 14.95
N GLY A 93 41.14 -9.33 14.87
CA GLY A 93 41.78 -10.00 15.99
C GLY A 93 41.91 -11.52 15.84
N MET A 94 41.42 -12.11 14.74
CA MET A 94 41.55 -13.54 14.45
C MET A 94 42.86 -13.77 13.69
N ILE A 95 43.96 -13.90 14.44
CA ILE A 95 45.32 -13.94 13.87
C ILE A 95 45.70 -15.34 13.38
N LYS A 96 45.36 -16.38 14.15
CA LYS A 96 45.76 -17.76 13.86
C LYS A 96 44.99 -18.31 12.65
N GLU A 97 45.71 -18.83 11.68
CA GLU A 97 45.16 -19.47 10.48
C GLU A 97 44.31 -20.70 10.84
N SER A 98 44.71 -21.44 11.89
CA SER A 98 43.93 -22.57 12.42
C SER A 98 42.53 -22.15 12.84
N ASP A 99 42.39 -20.97 13.44
CA ASP A 99 41.11 -20.45 13.93
C ASP A 99 40.25 -20.01 12.73
N ILE A 100 40.85 -19.32 11.75
CA ILE A 100 40.16 -18.91 10.51
C ILE A 100 39.61 -20.14 9.77
N ALA A 101 40.46 -21.13 9.51
CA ALA A 101 40.08 -22.37 8.84
C ALA A 101 38.97 -23.10 9.60
N LYS A 102 39.09 -23.21 10.93
CA LYS A 102 38.11 -23.87 11.79
C LYS A 102 36.74 -23.17 11.77
N TYR A 103 36.69 -21.84 11.84
CA TYR A 103 35.43 -21.11 11.83
C TYR A 103 34.75 -21.11 10.45
N ILE A 104 35.51 -21.12 9.36
CA ILE A 104 34.97 -21.36 8.02
C ILE A 104 34.41 -22.79 7.95
N GLY A 105 35.13 -23.78 8.52
CA GLY A 105 34.64 -25.15 8.67
C GLY A 105 34.42 -25.88 7.33
N LYS A 106 35.08 -25.41 6.27
CA LYS A 106 35.07 -26.02 4.94
C LYS A 106 36.44 -25.82 4.29
N GLU A 107 37.10 -26.93 3.97
CA GLU A 107 38.43 -26.93 3.36
C GLU A 107 38.28 -27.00 1.84
N THR A 108 38.70 -25.93 1.15
CA THR A 108 38.77 -25.86 -0.32
C THR A 108 40.12 -25.30 -0.72
N ASP A 109 40.58 -25.60 -1.94
CA ASP A 109 41.86 -25.10 -2.46
C ASP A 109 41.95 -23.57 -2.39
N SER A 110 40.85 -22.86 -2.70
CA SER A 110 40.78 -21.40 -2.57
C SER A 110 41.04 -20.93 -1.12
N VAL A 111 40.48 -21.61 -0.11
CA VAL A 111 40.73 -21.24 1.31
C VAL A 111 42.19 -21.42 1.67
N ILE A 112 42.81 -22.51 1.22
CA ILE A 112 44.23 -22.80 1.45
C ILE A 112 45.10 -21.71 0.83
N VAL A 113 44.87 -21.36 -0.44
CA VAL A 113 45.60 -20.27 -1.14
C VAL A 113 45.50 -18.95 -0.36
N ASN A 114 44.29 -18.58 0.10
CA ASN A 114 44.08 -17.35 0.87
C ASN A 114 44.81 -17.36 2.22
N LEU A 115 44.87 -18.50 2.89
CA LEU A 115 45.59 -18.61 4.17
C LEU A 115 47.10 -18.49 3.96
N TYR A 116 47.66 -19.14 2.92
CA TYR A 116 49.09 -19.09 2.59
C TYR A 116 49.58 -17.71 2.13
N GLU A 117 48.81 -17.02 1.28
CA GLU A 117 49.19 -15.73 0.69
C GLU A 117 49.44 -14.65 1.78
N PHE A 118 48.64 -14.66 2.85
CA PHE A 118 48.70 -13.64 3.90
C PHE A 118 49.32 -14.13 5.22
N VAL A 119 50.09 -15.23 5.21
CA VAL A 119 50.79 -15.75 6.42
C VAL A 119 51.75 -14.73 7.01
N ASN A 120 52.44 -13.96 6.17
CA ASN A 120 53.47 -13.00 6.60
C ASN A 120 52.92 -11.87 7.49
N ILE A 121 51.60 -11.66 7.52
CA ILE A 121 50.94 -10.68 8.38
C ILE A 121 50.67 -11.32 9.74
N ALA A 122 51.57 -11.11 10.70
CA ALA A 122 51.54 -11.78 12.00
C ALA A 122 50.80 -10.99 13.10
N THR A 123 50.67 -9.66 12.98
CA THR A 123 50.03 -8.84 14.02
C THR A 123 48.76 -8.14 13.52
N GLN A 124 47.87 -7.82 14.47
CA GLN A 124 46.66 -7.06 14.19
C GLN A 124 46.98 -5.66 13.63
N GLU A 125 48.07 -5.04 14.08
CA GLU A 125 48.49 -3.71 13.61
C GLU A 125 49.02 -3.77 12.17
N ASP A 126 49.79 -4.81 11.83
CA ASP A 126 50.30 -4.99 10.46
C ASP A 126 49.14 -5.20 9.47
N ALA A 127 48.12 -5.97 9.87
CA ALA A 127 46.90 -6.14 9.07
C ALA A 127 46.15 -4.81 8.86
N MET A 128 46.06 -3.97 9.89
CA MET A 128 45.45 -2.64 9.77
C MET A 128 46.27 -1.69 8.91
N MET A 129 47.59 -1.77 8.96
CA MET A 129 48.50 -0.99 8.10
C MET A 129 48.37 -1.42 6.64
N TYR A 130 48.28 -2.72 6.37
CA TYR A 130 48.03 -3.25 5.02
C TYR A 130 46.72 -2.70 4.45
N ILE A 131 45.64 -2.72 5.24
CA ILE A 131 44.35 -2.12 4.84
C ILE A 131 44.49 -0.63 4.52
N ALA A 132 45.31 0.08 5.29
CA ALA A 132 45.53 1.51 5.09
C ALA A 132 46.32 1.84 3.83
N GLU A 133 47.35 1.05 3.52
CA GLU A 133 48.15 1.17 2.30
C GLU A 133 47.29 0.93 1.06
N GLN A 134 46.53 -0.18 1.03
CA GLN A 134 45.57 -0.47 -0.04
C GLN A 134 44.52 0.63 -0.20
N SER A 135 44.10 1.24 0.90
CA SER A 135 43.11 2.33 0.89
C SER A 135 43.71 3.73 0.69
N SER A 136 45.02 3.84 0.43
CA SER A 136 45.75 5.10 0.23
C SER A 136 45.51 6.15 1.33
N LEU A 137 45.46 5.73 2.60
CA LEU A 137 45.25 6.63 3.74
C LEU A 137 46.53 7.40 4.08
N GLN A 138 46.47 8.73 4.02
CA GLN A 138 47.59 9.61 4.39
C GLN A 138 47.49 10.08 5.85
N GLY A 139 48.64 10.13 6.55
CA GLY A 139 48.77 10.64 7.91
C GLY A 139 49.91 9.99 8.69
N THR A 140 50.02 10.31 9.98
CA THR A 140 50.92 9.58 10.88
C THR A 140 50.44 8.15 11.12
N LYS A 141 51.34 7.22 11.48
CA LYS A 141 50.98 5.81 11.76
C LYS A 141 49.80 5.70 12.75
N LYS A 142 49.79 6.55 13.78
CA LYS A 142 48.72 6.59 14.78
C LYS A 142 47.38 7.05 14.21
N GLU A 143 47.38 8.14 13.43
CA GLU A 143 46.15 8.63 12.78
C GLU A 143 45.58 7.63 11.77
N ILE A 144 46.45 6.96 11.02
CA ILE A 144 46.06 5.93 10.06
C ILE A 144 45.36 4.79 10.79
N LEU A 145 46.00 4.24 11.83
CA LEU A 145 45.43 3.17 12.64
C LEU A 145 44.10 3.56 13.28
N ASP A 146 43.99 4.77 13.82
CA ASP A 146 42.74 5.26 14.44
C ASP A 146 41.62 5.40 13.40
N ARG A 147 41.93 5.88 12.18
CA ARG A 147 40.95 5.94 11.08
C ARG A 147 40.49 4.56 10.64
N VAL A 148 41.40 3.58 10.52
CA VAL A 148 41.05 2.20 10.16
C VAL A 148 40.17 1.57 11.25
N LYS A 149 40.58 1.69 12.53
CA LYS A 149 39.79 1.21 13.68
C LYS A 149 38.38 1.79 13.68
N GLN A 150 38.26 3.12 13.54
CA GLN A 150 36.97 3.79 13.48
C GLN A 150 36.11 3.28 12.32
N ARG A 151 36.71 3.07 11.14
CA ARG A 151 36.00 2.58 9.96
C ARG A 151 35.50 1.15 10.14
N VAL A 152 36.35 0.25 10.63
CA VAL A 152 35.98 -1.14 10.91
C VAL A 152 34.90 -1.22 11.99
N ASP A 153 35.02 -0.43 13.06
CA ASP A 153 34.05 -0.46 14.15
C ASP A 153 32.68 0.11 13.72
N SER A 154 32.69 1.24 12.99
CA SER A 154 31.46 1.98 12.66
C SER A 154 30.76 1.50 11.40
N PHE A 155 31.50 0.97 10.41
CA PHE A 155 30.94 0.67 9.08
C PHE A 155 30.94 -0.82 8.71
N LEU A 156 31.82 -1.65 9.27
CA LEU A 156 31.78 -3.10 8.99
C LEU A 156 30.73 -3.75 9.88
N LEU A 157 29.72 -4.38 9.27
CA LEU A 157 28.64 -5.13 9.94
C LEU A 157 28.10 -4.44 11.22
N PRO A 158 27.66 -3.17 11.15
CA PRO A 158 27.20 -2.44 12.34
C PRO A 158 26.10 -3.15 13.12
N HIS A 159 25.24 -3.96 12.47
CA HIS A 159 24.16 -4.71 13.13
C HIS A 159 24.68 -5.62 14.26
N ILE A 160 25.85 -6.23 14.08
CA ILE A 160 26.50 -7.07 15.10
C ILE A 160 26.96 -6.24 16.30
N GLY A 161 27.55 -5.06 16.05
CA GLY A 161 28.19 -4.27 17.09
C GLY A 161 28.99 -3.08 16.57
N LEU A 162 29.20 -2.09 17.43
CA LEU A 162 29.97 -0.87 17.13
C LEU A 162 31.20 -0.73 18.04
N LYS A 163 31.36 -1.61 19.03
CA LYS A 163 32.43 -1.54 20.02
C LYS A 163 33.59 -2.44 19.63
N LYS A 164 34.77 -2.18 20.19
CA LYS A 164 35.98 -3.02 20.03
C LYS A 164 35.72 -4.48 20.43
N GLU A 165 34.94 -4.70 21.48
CA GLU A 165 34.57 -6.03 22.00
C GLU A 165 33.78 -6.87 20.98
N ASP A 166 33.09 -6.22 20.03
CA ASP A 166 32.28 -6.92 19.02
C ASP A 166 33.09 -7.36 17.81
N ARG A 167 34.37 -6.95 17.67
CA ARG A 167 35.21 -7.27 16.51
C ARG A 167 35.37 -8.78 16.31
N MET A 168 35.57 -9.54 17.38
CA MET A 168 35.67 -11.00 17.28
C MET A 168 34.36 -11.63 16.80
N LYS A 169 33.20 -11.13 17.26
CA LYS A 169 31.89 -11.60 16.77
C LYS A 169 31.70 -11.32 15.28
N LYS A 170 32.18 -10.15 14.80
CA LYS A 170 32.20 -9.81 13.36
C LYS A 170 33.09 -10.78 12.58
N ALA A 171 34.29 -11.08 13.09
CA ALA A 171 35.22 -12.00 12.44
C ALA A 171 34.61 -13.41 12.29
N ILE A 172 34.05 -13.96 13.38
CA ILE A 172 33.40 -15.27 13.36
C ILE A 172 32.23 -15.29 12.37
N THR A 173 31.37 -14.27 12.40
CA THR A 173 30.23 -14.18 11.49
C THR A 173 30.68 -14.11 10.03
N LEU A 174 31.75 -13.36 9.71
CA LEU A 174 32.33 -13.33 8.36
C LEU A 174 32.84 -14.70 7.91
N CYS A 175 33.52 -15.46 8.79
CA CYS A 175 33.94 -16.82 8.46
C CYS A 175 32.73 -17.73 8.14
N LYS A 176 31.64 -17.62 8.90
CA LYS A 176 30.42 -18.40 8.66
C LYS A 176 29.65 -17.95 7.40
N LEU A 177 29.69 -16.67 7.06
CA LEU A 177 29.18 -16.17 5.77
C LEU A 177 30.04 -16.71 4.61
N MET A 178 31.36 -16.78 4.79
CA MET A 178 32.28 -17.36 3.82
C MET A 178 32.00 -18.85 3.60
N LYS A 179 31.71 -19.61 4.66
CA LYS A 179 31.24 -21.01 4.56
C LYS A 179 30.03 -21.14 3.61
N ARG A 180 29.02 -20.26 3.76
CA ARG A 180 27.84 -20.26 2.89
C ARG A 180 28.19 -19.93 1.45
N PHE A 181 29.06 -18.93 1.23
CA PHE A 181 29.55 -18.59 -0.11
C PHE A 181 30.21 -19.81 -0.79
N LEU A 182 31.06 -20.54 -0.08
CA LEU A 182 31.72 -21.75 -0.60
C LEU A 182 30.74 -22.90 -0.88
N ILE A 183 29.69 -23.06 -0.07
CA ILE A 183 28.62 -24.05 -0.32
C ILE A 183 27.91 -23.74 -1.64
N VAL A 184 27.52 -22.49 -1.89
CA VAL A 184 26.87 -22.10 -3.15
C VAL A 184 27.84 -22.16 -4.35
N LYS A 185 29.13 -21.90 -4.13
CA LYS A 185 30.15 -22.03 -5.18
C LYS A 185 30.20 -23.47 -5.72
N GLU A 186 30.13 -24.46 -4.84
CA GLU A 186 30.07 -25.89 -5.22
C GLU A 186 28.70 -26.32 -5.73
N ASN A 187 27.62 -25.73 -5.20
CA ASN A 187 26.26 -26.06 -5.60
C ASN A 187 25.48 -24.80 -6.05
N PRO A 188 25.58 -24.44 -7.35
CA PRO A 188 24.96 -23.22 -7.88
C PRO A 188 23.44 -23.15 -7.79
N HIS A 189 22.75 -24.27 -7.48
CA HIS A 189 21.30 -24.30 -7.28
C HIS A 189 20.86 -23.62 -5.98
N LEU A 190 21.76 -23.51 -5.00
CA LEU A 190 21.49 -22.88 -3.69
C LEU A 190 21.64 -21.35 -3.71
N LYS A 191 21.65 -20.73 -4.90
CA LYS A 191 21.68 -19.26 -5.03
C LYS A 191 20.43 -18.65 -4.41
N THR A 192 20.59 -17.47 -3.83
CA THR A 192 19.49 -16.78 -3.19
C THR A 192 18.55 -16.20 -4.25
N ASP A 193 17.29 -16.61 -4.21
CA ASP A 193 16.22 -15.89 -4.90
C ASP A 193 15.90 -14.60 -4.12
N LYS A 194 16.13 -13.46 -4.78
CA LYS A 194 15.85 -12.13 -4.22
C LYS A 194 14.37 -11.80 -4.18
N ASP A 195 13.59 -12.43 -5.04
CA ASP A 195 12.16 -12.18 -5.17
C ASP A 195 11.33 -13.03 -4.19
N HIS A 196 11.91 -14.12 -3.68
CA HIS A 196 11.42 -14.87 -2.53
C HIS A 196 11.19 -13.96 -1.32
N TYR A 197 10.06 -14.11 -0.63
CA TYR A 197 9.67 -13.11 0.37
C TYR A 197 10.46 -13.18 1.68
N SER A 198 11.14 -14.30 1.96
CA SER A 198 12.14 -14.37 3.04
C SER A 198 13.25 -13.32 2.88
N SER A 199 13.59 -12.97 1.63
CA SER A 199 14.59 -12.00 1.20
C SER A 199 14.08 -10.56 1.19
N LYS A 200 12.82 -10.31 1.55
CA LYS A 200 12.16 -8.99 1.48
C LYS A 200 11.60 -8.58 2.85
N ARG A 201 11.41 -7.28 3.03
CA ARG A 201 10.78 -6.68 4.23
C ARG A 201 9.84 -5.55 3.82
N VAL A 202 8.72 -5.47 4.53
CA VAL A 202 7.74 -4.39 4.46
C VAL A 202 8.02 -3.36 5.56
N ARG A 203 8.38 -2.15 5.16
CA ARG A 203 8.54 -1.00 6.06
C ARG A 203 7.18 -0.37 6.33
N LEU A 204 6.78 -0.41 7.59
CA LEU A 204 5.57 0.23 8.07
C LEU A 204 5.77 1.72 8.33
N SER A 205 4.67 2.45 8.52
CA SER A 205 4.67 3.89 8.81
C SER A 205 5.53 4.25 10.03
N GLY A 206 5.51 3.41 11.08
CA GLY A 206 6.32 3.60 12.28
C GLY A 206 7.82 3.57 12.02
N ASP A 207 8.30 2.64 11.19
CA ASP A 207 9.73 2.56 10.83
C ASP A 207 10.18 3.76 10.00
N LEU A 208 9.36 4.15 9.03
CA LEU A 208 9.61 5.31 8.18
C LEU A 208 9.66 6.60 9.02
N MET A 209 8.70 6.76 9.93
CA MET A 209 8.64 7.90 10.85
C MET A 209 9.85 7.91 11.79
N SER A 210 10.24 6.75 12.33
CA SER A 210 11.44 6.63 13.18
C SER A 210 12.70 7.10 12.47
N ASN A 211 12.85 6.75 11.19
CA ASN A 211 13.98 7.20 10.36
C ASN A 211 13.93 8.71 10.09
N LEU A 212 12.77 9.25 9.71
CA LEU A 212 12.57 10.68 9.49
C LEU A 212 12.89 11.49 10.76
N PHE A 213 12.38 11.04 11.91
CA PHE A 213 12.59 11.67 13.19
C PHE A 213 14.07 11.63 13.59
N ARG A 214 14.73 10.46 13.46
CA ARG A 214 16.15 10.30 13.84
C ARG A 214 17.07 11.22 13.04
N VAL A 215 16.87 11.32 11.72
CA VAL A 215 17.67 12.21 10.86
C VAL A 215 17.46 13.68 11.24
N ASN A 216 16.21 14.12 11.37
CA ASN A 216 15.90 15.51 11.69
C ASN A 216 16.33 15.89 13.12
N LEU A 217 16.20 14.98 14.08
CA LEU A 217 16.68 15.19 15.44
C LEU A 217 18.20 15.30 15.47
N GLY A 218 18.91 14.46 14.69
CA GLY A 218 20.36 14.57 14.56
C GLY A 218 20.83 15.88 13.91
N ILE A 219 20.01 16.50 13.05
CA ILE A 219 20.30 17.86 12.55
C ILE A 219 20.05 18.89 13.64
N LEU A 220 18.93 18.81 14.37
CA LEU A 220 18.62 19.71 15.48
C LEU A 220 19.72 19.69 16.56
N VAL A 221 20.20 18.50 16.93
CA VAL A 221 21.30 18.35 17.92
C VAL A 221 22.57 19.03 17.43
N ARG A 222 22.93 18.88 16.15
CA ARG A 222 24.11 19.56 15.56
C ARG A 222 23.94 21.08 15.54
N ASP A 223 22.75 21.57 15.22
CA ASP A 223 22.46 23.01 15.22
C ASP A 223 22.53 23.60 16.64
N ILE A 224 22.05 22.86 17.65
CA ILE A 224 22.18 23.23 19.07
C ILE A 224 23.67 23.24 19.48
N GLN A 225 24.43 22.20 19.13
CA GLN A 225 25.87 22.13 19.41
C GLN A 225 26.63 23.31 18.79
N TYR A 226 26.38 23.62 17.52
CA TYR A 226 26.99 24.75 16.83
C TYR A 226 26.64 26.09 17.51
N SER A 227 25.36 26.27 17.87
CA SER A 227 24.88 27.48 18.53
C SER A 227 25.47 27.65 19.93
N LEU A 228 25.62 26.57 20.70
CA LEU A 228 26.28 26.57 22.01
C LEU A 228 27.77 26.90 21.89
N GLN A 229 28.49 26.31 20.92
CA GLN A 229 29.89 26.63 20.67
C GLN A 229 30.08 28.11 20.32
N LYS A 230 29.19 28.68 19.51
CA LYS A 230 29.21 30.12 19.15
C LYS A 230 28.87 31.02 20.34
N ALA A 231 27.87 30.64 21.15
CA ALA A 231 27.50 31.37 22.36
C ALA A 231 28.62 31.37 23.40
N SER A 232 29.29 30.21 23.59
CA SER A 232 30.44 30.06 24.47
C SER A 232 31.59 30.97 24.05
N LYS A 233 31.91 31.06 22.75
CA LYS A 233 32.94 31.99 22.23
C LYS A 233 32.61 33.45 22.51
N ARG A 234 31.32 33.81 22.53
CA ARG A 234 30.83 35.17 22.81
C ARG A 234 30.58 35.46 24.30
N LYS A 235 30.83 34.51 25.20
CA LYS A 235 30.53 34.58 26.65
C LYS A 235 29.08 34.93 27.01
N ASN A 236 28.13 34.75 26.08
CA ASN A 236 26.71 35.00 26.32
C ASN A 236 26.02 33.71 26.75
N ARG A 237 25.27 33.77 27.86
CA ARG A 237 24.42 32.67 28.32
C ARG A 237 23.01 32.88 27.76
N PHE A 238 22.62 32.06 26.79
CA PHE A 238 21.24 32.02 26.30
C PHE A 238 20.50 30.86 26.94
N SER A 239 19.19 31.01 27.11
CA SER A 239 18.34 29.88 27.51
C SER A 239 18.34 28.80 26.42
N ILE A 240 18.20 27.53 26.81
CA ILE A 240 18.09 26.42 25.86
C ILE A 240 16.90 26.64 24.90
N LYS A 241 15.79 27.22 25.38
CA LYS A 241 14.62 27.56 24.56
C LYS A 241 14.95 28.54 23.42
N THR A 242 15.89 29.46 23.65
CA THR A 242 16.35 30.41 22.61
C THR A 242 17.25 29.73 21.58
N ILE A 243 18.03 28.73 22.01
CA ILE A 243 19.00 28.01 21.17
C ILE A 243 18.32 26.91 20.34
N ALA A 244 17.46 26.11 20.97
CA ALA A 244 16.76 24.99 20.37
C ALA A 244 15.49 25.47 19.66
N LYS A 245 15.64 25.88 18.39
CA LYS A 245 14.51 26.29 17.55
C LYS A 245 13.70 25.06 17.09
N SER A 246 12.60 24.76 17.78
CA SER A 246 11.70 23.63 17.45
C SER A 246 10.96 23.79 16.11
N THR A 247 10.83 25.01 15.60
CA THR A 247 10.11 25.33 14.37
C THR A 247 10.71 24.65 13.14
N LEU A 248 12.05 24.67 13.00
CA LEU A 248 12.74 24.08 11.86
C LEU A 248 12.61 22.55 11.83
N PHE A 249 12.62 21.93 13.01
CA PHE A 249 12.38 20.49 13.15
C PHE A 249 10.97 20.13 12.71
N SER A 250 9.96 20.81 13.26
CA SER A 250 8.54 20.55 12.98
C SER A 250 8.22 20.76 11.50
N HIS A 251 8.66 21.89 10.93
CA HIS A 251 8.46 22.20 9.51
C HIS A 251 9.08 21.15 8.58
N ARG A 252 10.25 20.59 8.90
CA ARG A 252 10.86 19.54 8.08
C ARG A 252 10.07 18.23 8.10
N VAL A 253 9.54 17.86 9.26
CA VAL A 253 8.70 16.66 9.41
C VAL A 253 7.38 16.85 8.66
N GLU A 254 6.69 17.99 8.88
CA GLU A 254 5.43 18.32 8.20
C GLU A 254 5.61 18.40 6.69
N SER A 255 6.69 19.05 6.21
CA SER A 255 6.99 19.18 4.79
C SER A 255 7.26 17.82 4.13
N ALA A 256 7.99 16.92 4.80
CA ALA A 256 8.24 15.56 4.29
C ALA A 256 6.93 14.76 4.13
N ILE A 257 6.03 14.85 5.12
CA ILE A 257 4.72 14.16 5.06
C ILE A 257 3.82 14.81 4.01
N ALA A 258 3.79 16.14 3.92
CA ALA A 258 2.94 16.88 2.97
C ALA A 258 3.35 16.65 1.51
N THR A 259 4.65 16.63 1.23
CA THR A 259 5.20 16.47 -0.13
C THR A 259 5.36 15.02 -0.54
N GLY A 260 5.48 14.10 0.42
CA GLY A 260 5.81 12.70 0.15
C GLY A 260 7.28 12.48 -0.23
N SER A 261 8.15 13.49 -0.04
CA SER A 261 9.60 13.40 -0.23
C SER A 261 10.29 13.13 1.11
N TRP A 262 10.89 11.95 1.23
CA TRP A 262 11.45 11.43 2.47
C TRP A 262 12.98 11.33 2.43
N VAL A 263 13.56 11.09 3.60
CA VAL A 263 15.01 10.90 3.76
C VAL A 263 15.51 9.74 2.90
N GLY A 264 16.70 9.90 2.29
CA GLY A 264 17.31 8.89 1.42
C GLY A 264 16.75 8.84 0.00
N GLU A 265 16.36 9.99 -0.55
CA GLU A 265 15.87 10.14 -1.95
C GLU A 265 14.61 9.31 -2.26
N ARG A 266 13.83 8.99 -1.23
CA ARG A 266 12.57 8.27 -1.35
C ARG A 266 11.44 9.24 -1.70
N SER A 267 10.73 9.00 -2.80
CA SER A 267 9.56 9.79 -3.21
C SER A 267 8.29 8.93 -3.20
N GLY A 268 7.12 9.57 -3.11
CA GLY A 268 5.83 8.88 -3.21
C GLY A 268 5.42 8.05 -1.99
N VAL A 269 6.16 8.15 -0.89
CA VAL A 269 5.90 7.43 0.37
C VAL A 269 4.57 7.87 0.99
N THR A 270 4.28 9.17 0.95
CA THR A 270 3.01 9.72 1.42
C THR A 270 2.15 10.14 0.24
N GLN A 271 0.87 9.76 0.26
CA GLN A 271 -0.11 10.02 -0.79
C GLN A 271 -1.37 10.68 -0.21
N ASN A 272 -2.13 11.38 -1.03
CA ASN A 272 -3.47 11.81 -0.64
C ASN A 272 -4.38 10.58 -0.49
N MET A 273 -5.25 10.59 0.52
CA MET A 273 -6.28 9.57 0.69
C MET A 273 -7.25 9.56 -0.51
N ASP A 274 -7.54 8.39 -1.08
CA ASP A 274 -8.53 8.18 -2.14
C ASP A 274 -9.92 8.05 -1.53
N LYS A 275 -10.68 9.14 -1.58
CA LYS A 275 -12.02 9.26 -0.97
C LYS A 275 -13.14 8.96 -1.97
N THR A 276 -12.88 8.09 -2.96
CA THR A 276 -13.89 7.69 -3.94
C THR A 276 -15.04 6.95 -3.27
N ASN A 277 -14.72 5.99 -2.39
CA ASN A 277 -15.64 5.25 -1.53
C ASN A 277 -14.85 4.61 -0.37
N TYR A 278 -15.54 3.96 0.56
CA TYR A 278 -14.91 3.33 1.72
C TYR A 278 -13.93 2.19 1.37
N LEU A 279 -14.24 1.38 0.34
CA LEU A 279 -13.37 0.29 -0.12
C LEU A 279 -12.05 0.80 -0.71
N ALA A 280 -12.06 1.98 -1.35
CA ALA A 280 -10.86 2.62 -1.88
C ALA A 280 -9.89 3.04 -0.75
N ILE A 281 -10.44 3.53 0.37
CA ILE A 281 -9.67 3.91 1.57
C ILE A 281 -8.98 2.67 2.16
N ILE A 282 -9.74 1.59 2.41
CA ILE A 282 -9.19 0.35 2.97
C ILE A 282 -8.09 -0.23 2.08
N SER A 283 -8.34 -0.31 0.77
CA SER A 283 -7.35 -0.80 -0.20
C SER A 283 -6.08 0.06 -0.21
N GLN A 284 -6.19 1.38 -0.03
CA GLN A 284 -5.02 2.24 0.02
C GLN A 284 -4.20 2.04 1.30
N LEU A 285 -4.86 1.86 2.45
CA LEU A 285 -4.21 1.61 3.73
C LEU A 285 -3.45 0.27 3.75
N GLN A 286 -3.93 -0.73 3.00
CA GLN A 286 -3.31 -2.05 2.88
C GLN A 286 -2.30 -2.16 1.72
N ARG A 287 -2.03 -1.06 0.99
CA ARG A 287 -1.15 -1.07 -0.18
C ARG A 287 0.32 -1.10 0.22
N ILE A 288 1.07 -1.92 -0.51
CA ILE A 288 2.52 -2.00 -0.46
C ILE A 288 3.09 -1.54 -1.80
N SER A 289 4.11 -0.69 -1.76
CA SER A 289 4.82 -0.19 -2.93
C SER A 289 6.28 -0.61 -2.89
N SER A 290 6.75 -1.21 -3.98
CA SER A 290 8.18 -1.33 -4.25
C SER A 290 8.76 0.04 -4.61
N MET A 291 10.04 0.25 -4.28
CA MET A 291 10.80 1.46 -4.63
C MET A 291 11.59 1.33 -5.93
N LEU A 292 11.40 0.22 -6.66
CA LEU A 292 11.99 0.03 -7.98
C LEU A 292 11.38 1.02 -8.99
N SER A 293 12.18 1.46 -9.95
CA SER A 293 11.69 2.35 -11.01
C SER A 293 10.61 1.67 -11.84
N SER A 294 9.48 2.35 -12.02
CA SER A 294 8.36 1.92 -12.87
C SER A 294 8.73 1.81 -14.35
N ASP A 295 9.75 2.57 -14.77
CA ASP A 295 10.19 2.66 -16.16
C ASP A 295 11.12 1.51 -16.56
N GLN A 296 11.71 0.83 -15.57
CA GLN A 296 12.57 -0.32 -15.79
C GLN A 296 11.76 -1.62 -15.86
N GLU A 297 12.12 -2.46 -16.82
CA GLU A 297 11.51 -3.77 -17.04
C GLU A 297 12.07 -4.83 -16.07
N ASN A 298 11.65 -4.73 -14.81
CA ASN A 298 12.00 -5.70 -13.77
C ASN A 298 11.05 -6.91 -13.78
N PHE A 299 11.13 -7.78 -14.80
CA PHE A 299 10.18 -8.89 -15.00
C PHE A 299 10.05 -9.82 -13.79
N MET A 300 11.17 -10.26 -13.19
CA MET A 300 11.15 -11.17 -12.03
C MET A 300 10.46 -10.53 -10.82
N ALA A 301 10.80 -9.28 -10.51
CA ALA A 301 10.20 -8.54 -9.41
C ALA A 301 8.71 -8.22 -9.59
N ARG A 302 8.21 -8.19 -10.83
CA ARG A 302 6.79 -7.95 -11.17
C ARG A 302 5.96 -9.24 -11.21
N THR A 303 6.60 -10.39 -11.38
CA THR A 303 5.92 -11.67 -11.52
C THR A 303 5.34 -12.11 -10.18
N LEU A 304 4.18 -12.78 -10.21
CA LEU A 304 3.60 -13.36 -9.01
C LEU A 304 4.50 -14.49 -8.51
N HIS A 305 5.06 -14.34 -7.31
CA HIS A 305 5.90 -15.35 -6.69
C HIS A 305 5.06 -16.26 -5.76
N PRO A 306 5.27 -17.59 -5.73
CA PRO A 306 4.48 -18.52 -4.90
C PRO A 306 4.42 -18.15 -3.41
N THR A 307 5.54 -17.64 -2.85
CA THR A 307 5.62 -17.16 -1.46
C THR A 307 4.66 -16.03 -1.10
N HIS A 308 4.03 -15.39 -2.08
CA HIS A 308 3.00 -14.38 -1.84
C HIS A 308 1.70 -15.00 -1.28
N TYR A 309 1.50 -16.31 -1.42
CA TYR A 309 0.28 -16.99 -0.97
C TYR A 309 0.00 -16.73 0.52
N GLY A 310 -1.25 -16.35 0.82
CA GLY A 310 -1.71 -15.97 2.16
C GLY A 310 -1.07 -14.69 2.75
N LYS A 311 -0.22 -13.98 1.99
CA LYS A 311 0.49 -12.76 2.45
C LYS A 311 0.12 -11.54 1.62
N PHE A 312 0.06 -11.69 0.31
CA PHE A 312 -0.32 -10.64 -0.64
C PHE A 312 -1.38 -11.17 -1.60
N CYS A 313 -2.33 -10.30 -1.94
CA CYS A 313 -3.34 -10.62 -2.93
C CYS A 313 -2.67 -10.88 -4.30
N PRO A 314 -2.89 -12.04 -4.94
CA PRO A 314 -2.33 -12.34 -6.25
C PRO A 314 -3.00 -11.54 -7.39
N ILE A 315 -4.16 -10.94 -7.12
CA ILE A 315 -5.02 -10.30 -8.12
C ILE A 315 -4.92 -8.77 -8.06
N GLU A 316 -4.86 -8.19 -6.86
CA GLU A 316 -4.99 -6.75 -6.65
C GLU A 316 -3.67 -6.03 -6.93
N THR A 317 -3.45 -5.74 -8.21
CA THR A 317 -2.34 -4.93 -8.73
C THR A 317 -2.88 -3.87 -9.71
N PRO A 318 -2.34 -2.64 -9.73
CA PRO A 318 -2.72 -1.68 -10.77
C PRO A 318 -2.35 -2.18 -12.17
N GLU A 319 -3.10 -1.70 -13.17
CA GLU A 319 -2.75 -1.84 -14.59
C GLU A 319 -1.80 -0.71 -15.00
N GLY A 320 -0.89 -0.98 -15.93
CA GLY A 320 0.07 0.01 -16.47
C GLY A 320 1.51 -0.26 -16.03
N THR A 321 2.34 0.78 -15.99
CA THR A 321 3.78 0.68 -15.69
C THR A 321 4.07 0.19 -14.26
N GLU A 322 3.11 0.33 -13.35
CA GLU A 322 3.20 -0.04 -11.93
C GLU A 322 2.78 -1.49 -11.63
N ILE A 323 2.41 -2.26 -12.65
CA ILE A 323 1.95 -3.64 -12.47
C ILE A 323 3.02 -4.50 -11.78
N GLY A 324 2.62 -5.23 -10.74
CA GLY A 324 3.49 -6.09 -9.92
C GLY A 324 4.36 -5.34 -8.90
N LEU A 325 4.63 -4.04 -9.10
CA LEU A 325 5.40 -3.22 -8.17
C LEU A 325 4.54 -2.71 -7.01
N ARG A 326 3.24 -2.56 -7.22
CA ARG A 326 2.27 -2.24 -6.18
C ARG A 326 1.35 -3.43 -5.96
N LYS A 327 1.25 -3.86 -4.70
CA LYS A 327 0.45 -5.01 -4.27
C LYS A 327 -0.34 -4.65 -3.02
N ASN A 328 -1.28 -5.52 -2.67
CA ASN A 328 -2.11 -5.38 -1.48
C ASN A 328 -1.92 -6.59 -0.57
N LEU A 329 -2.03 -6.37 0.74
CA LEU A 329 -2.04 -7.48 1.71
C LEU A 329 -3.20 -8.43 1.45
N ALA A 330 -2.97 -9.70 1.75
CA ALA A 330 -4.03 -10.69 1.88
C ALA A 330 -4.84 -10.46 3.19
N ILE A 331 -6.06 -10.99 3.28
CA ILE A 331 -7.03 -10.66 4.36
C ILE A 331 -6.46 -10.90 5.77
N LEU A 332 -5.88 -12.09 6.01
CA LEU A 332 -5.34 -12.46 7.33
C LEU A 332 -3.84 -12.17 7.50
N SER A 333 -3.21 -11.57 6.49
CA SER A 333 -1.77 -11.28 6.51
C SER A 333 -1.44 -10.23 7.57
N LYS A 334 -0.36 -10.48 8.32
CA LYS A 334 0.14 -9.56 9.35
C LYS A 334 1.60 -9.21 9.07
N ILE A 335 1.96 -7.94 9.20
CA ILE A 335 3.38 -7.54 9.16
C ILE A 335 3.95 -7.55 10.58
N SER A 336 5.05 -8.28 10.77
CA SER A 336 5.76 -8.33 12.06
C SER A 336 6.25 -6.95 12.48
N THR A 337 6.19 -6.72 13.79
CA THR A 337 6.63 -5.49 14.45
C THR A 337 7.83 -5.78 15.34
N ARG A 338 8.39 -4.75 15.97
CA ARG A 338 9.56 -4.95 16.84
C ARG A 338 9.15 -5.73 18.10
N THR A 339 9.94 -6.73 18.44
CA THR A 339 9.75 -7.52 19.66
C THR A 339 10.14 -6.70 20.90
N ASN A 340 9.49 -7.00 22.04
CA ASN A 340 9.73 -6.33 23.32
C ASN A 340 10.89 -6.94 24.12
N ILE A 341 11.41 -8.09 23.69
CA ILE A 341 12.46 -8.84 24.41
C ILE A 341 13.83 -8.44 23.85
N ASP A 342 14.81 -8.16 24.73
CA ASP A 342 16.17 -7.87 24.30
C ASP A 342 16.83 -9.10 23.66
N GLY A 343 17.61 -8.89 22.60
CA GLY A 343 18.27 -9.99 21.88
C GLY A 343 19.22 -10.79 22.78
N ASN A 344 19.80 -10.19 23.83
CA ASN A 344 20.63 -10.93 24.78
C ASN A 344 19.82 -11.86 25.69
N GLU A 345 18.57 -11.51 26.02
CA GLU A 345 17.67 -12.36 26.79
C GLU A 345 17.22 -13.56 25.95
N ILE A 346 16.93 -13.33 24.67
CA ILE A 346 16.63 -14.41 23.70
C ILE A 346 17.81 -15.38 23.62
N ILE A 347 19.04 -14.87 23.47
CA ILE A 347 20.24 -15.71 23.42
C ILE A 347 20.41 -16.55 24.68
N LYS A 348 20.16 -16.00 25.88
CA LYS A 348 20.22 -16.77 27.14
C LYS A 348 19.20 -17.90 27.18
N LYS A 349 17.95 -17.63 26.78
CA LYS A 349 16.90 -18.66 26.71
C LYS A 349 17.22 -19.74 25.67
N LEU A 350 17.90 -19.38 24.58
CA LEU A 350 18.39 -20.34 23.60
C LEU A 350 19.52 -21.21 24.17
N GLU A 351 20.40 -20.66 25.01
CA GLU A 351 21.42 -21.44 25.75
C GLU A 351 20.79 -22.47 26.67
N GLU A 352 19.73 -22.10 27.38
CA GLU A 352 18.93 -23.02 28.22
C GLU A 352 18.24 -24.13 27.40
N ALA A 353 17.99 -23.89 26.10
CA ALA A 353 17.40 -24.86 25.18
C ALA A 353 18.45 -25.69 24.40
N GLY A 354 19.74 -25.61 24.77
CA GLY A 354 20.79 -26.43 24.15
C GLY A 354 21.66 -25.73 23.10
N LEU A 355 21.61 -24.39 22.99
CA LEU A 355 22.57 -23.62 22.20
C LEU A 355 23.94 -23.61 22.89
N ASN A 356 24.94 -24.22 22.24
CA ASN A 356 26.31 -24.21 22.73
C ASN A 356 27.10 -23.05 22.09
N LYS A 357 27.70 -22.21 22.92
CA LYS A 357 28.65 -21.17 22.48
C LYS A 357 30.01 -21.73 22.05
N THR A 358 30.30 -22.97 22.44
CA THR A 358 31.57 -23.66 22.21
C THR A 358 31.42 -24.84 21.24
N GLU A 359 32.09 -24.68 20.11
CA GLU A 359 32.81 -25.59 19.18
C GLU A 359 32.42 -27.06 18.89
N ASP A 360 31.52 -27.73 19.64
CA ASP A 360 31.23 -29.17 19.42
C ASP A 360 29.96 -29.44 18.58
N GLY A 361 29.22 -28.40 18.19
CA GLY A 361 28.00 -28.55 17.38
C GLY A 361 28.26 -28.51 15.88
N LYS A 362 27.56 -29.36 15.11
CA LYS A 362 27.71 -29.49 13.65
C LYS A 362 26.90 -28.44 12.86
N ILE A 363 25.92 -27.82 13.51
CA ILE A 363 24.89 -26.98 12.86
C ILE A 363 25.02 -25.55 13.40
N ASP A 364 25.09 -24.57 12.50
CA ASP A 364 25.33 -23.16 12.85
C ASP A 364 24.01 -22.42 13.16
N VAL A 365 23.91 -21.72 14.29
CA VAL A 365 22.70 -20.96 14.66
C VAL A 365 22.94 -19.46 14.47
N PHE A 366 22.02 -18.81 13.76
CA PHE A 366 22.02 -17.38 13.51
C PHE A 366 20.77 -16.72 14.08
N LEU A 367 20.95 -15.56 14.71
CA LEU A 367 19.87 -14.67 15.14
C LEU A 367 20.01 -13.34 14.40
N ASP A 368 19.03 -13.00 13.56
CA ASP A 368 19.00 -11.75 12.76
C ASP A 368 20.32 -11.50 12.01
N GLY A 369 20.87 -12.56 11.40
CA GLY A 369 22.13 -12.52 10.63
C GLY A 369 23.41 -12.65 11.45
N LYS A 370 23.33 -12.55 12.78
CA LYS A 370 24.47 -12.71 13.69
C LYS A 370 24.62 -14.18 14.09
N PHE A 371 25.83 -14.72 13.94
CA PHE A 371 26.15 -16.05 14.47
C PHE A 371 26.17 -16.01 16.01
N ILE A 372 25.45 -16.93 16.66
CA ILE A 372 25.33 -16.98 18.13
C ILE A 372 25.87 -18.26 18.77
N GLY A 373 26.02 -19.35 18.01
CA GLY A 373 26.53 -20.61 18.53
C GLY A 373 26.20 -21.79 17.60
N ASN A 374 26.35 -23.00 18.13
CA ASN A 374 26.12 -24.24 17.43
C ASN A 374 25.21 -25.19 18.21
N VAL A 375 24.57 -26.11 17.50
CA VAL A 375 23.78 -27.20 18.08
C VAL A 375 24.20 -28.55 17.49
N ILE A 376 23.90 -29.62 18.23
CA ILE A 376 24.22 -31.00 17.85
C ILE A 376 23.14 -31.54 16.89
N SER A 377 21.86 -31.39 17.26
CA SER A 377 20.68 -31.83 16.50
C SER A 377 19.80 -30.63 16.16
N SER A 378 19.49 -30.40 14.88
CA SER A 378 18.59 -29.31 14.49
C SER A 378 17.15 -29.62 14.83
N GLN A 379 16.71 -30.85 14.58
CA GLN A 379 15.32 -31.27 14.77
C GLN A 379 14.86 -31.10 16.22
N GLU A 380 15.65 -31.58 17.18
CA GLU A 380 15.34 -31.48 18.61
C GLU A 380 15.28 -30.02 19.06
N PHE A 381 16.28 -29.23 18.67
CA PHE A 381 16.38 -27.82 19.04
C PHE A 381 15.24 -26.97 18.46
N VAL A 382 14.92 -27.16 17.17
CA VAL A 382 13.83 -26.43 16.51
C VAL A 382 12.48 -26.79 17.12
N ASN A 383 12.23 -28.07 17.38
CA ASN A 383 10.99 -28.52 18.01
C ASN A 383 10.84 -27.96 19.44
N GLU A 384 11.91 -27.97 20.23
CA GLU A 384 11.91 -27.40 21.58
C GLU A 384 11.61 -25.90 21.55
N ILE A 385 12.25 -25.13 20.67
CA ILE A 385 12.02 -23.68 20.58
C ILE A 385 10.61 -23.38 20.07
N ARG A 386 10.10 -24.14 19.10
CA ARG A 386 8.71 -23.98 18.63
C ARG A 386 7.71 -24.25 19.76
N GLU A 387 7.91 -25.30 20.57
CA GLU A 387 7.07 -25.53 21.76
C GLU A 387 7.18 -24.40 22.80
N LYS A 388 8.40 -23.93 23.08
CA LYS A 388 8.61 -22.77 23.97
C LYS A 388 7.96 -21.49 23.42
N ARG A 389 7.96 -21.27 22.10
CA ARG A 389 7.23 -20.17 21.44
C ARG A 389 5.72 -20.33 21.62
N ARG A 390 5.17 -21.52 21.42
CA ARG A 390 3.75 -21.84 21.64
C ARG A 390 3.34 -21.66 23.10
N ASN A 391 4.25 -21.90 24.05
CA ASN A 391 4.08 -21.60 25.48
C ASN A 391 4.29 -20.12 25.84
N GLN A 392 4.56 -19.25 24.86
CA GLN A 392 4.79 -17.81 25.02
C GLN A 392 6.05 -17.44 25.81
N GLU A 393 7.04 -18.33 25.90
CA GLU A 393 8.35 -18.03 26.47
C GLU A 393 9.21 -17.17 25.53
N PHE A 394 8.93 -17.27 24.23
CA PHE A 394 9.47 -16.46 23.14
C PHE A 394 8.38 -15.60 22.49
N PRO A 395 8.74 -14.51 21.79
CA PRO A 395 7.77 -13.69 21.06
C PRO A 395 7.05 -14.52 19.99
N LEU A 396 5.72 -14.41 19.92
CA LEU A 396 4.91 -15.14 18.92
C LEU A 396 5.28 -14.80 17.47
N GLU A 397 5.88 -13.63 17.22
CA GLU A 397 6.34 -13.20 15.90
C GLU A 397 7.77 -13.69 15.57
N MET A 398 8.45 -14.36 16.51
CA MET A 398 9.76 -14.97 16.24
C MET A 398 9.57 -16.16 15.30
N ASN A 399 10.33 -16.25 14.22
CA ASN A 399 10.28 -17.38 13.28
C ASN A 399 11.60 -18.12 13.18
N ILE A 400 11.52 -19.43 12.94
CA ILE A 400 12.66 -20.35 12.96
C ILE A 400 12.65 -21.18 11.69
N LYS A 401 13.70 -21.04 10.88
CA LYS A 401 13.97 -21.90 9.71
C LYS A 401 15.10 -22.86 10.03
N ASP A 402 14.84 -24.16 9.87
CA ASP A 402 15.87 -25.19 9.74
C ASP A 402 16.32 -25.27 8.28
N ASP A 403 17.56 -24.86 8.01
CA ASP A 403 18.14 -24.83 6.68
C ASP A 403 19.12 -26.01 6.51
N TYR A 404 18.58 -27.11 5.98
CA TYR A 404 19.32 -28.35 5.79
C TYR A 404 20.48 -28.20 4.79
N ASP A 405 20.33 -27.37 3.76
CA ASP A 405 21.34 -27.15 2.72
C ASP A 405 22.57 -26.45 3.27
N PHE A 406 22.38 -25.45 4.12
CA PHE A 406 23.47 -24.73 4.77
C PHE A 406 23.90 -25.32 6.12
N LYS A 407 23.23 -26.38 6.60
CA LYS A 407 23.36 -26.93 7.96
C LYS A 407 23.32 -25.81 9.00
N ALA A 408 22.27 -24.99 8.92
CA ALA A 408 22.14 -23.81 9.75
C ALA A 408 20.70 -23.59 10.20
N ILE A 409 20.52 -23.04 11.40
CA ILE A 409 19.23 -22.63 11.93
C ILE A 409 19.18 -21.11 11.90
N LEU A 410 18.15 -20.55 11.27
CA LEU A 410 17.93 -19.11 11.16
C LEU A 410 16.77 -18.71 12.05
N ILE A 411 17.06 -17.92 13.08
CA ILE A 411 16.07 -17.33 13.97
C ILE A 411 15.91 -15.86 13.60
N SER A 412 14.69 -15.44 13.32
CA SER A 412 14.36 -14.07 12.91
C SER A 412 13.40 -13.42 13.91
N THR A 413 13.79 -12.25 14.41
CA THR A 413 12.97 -11.37 15.26
C THR A 413 12.80 -9.96 14.65
N GLU A 414 13.35 -9.74 13.46
CA GLU A 414 13.25 -8.46 12.76
C GLU A 414 11.80 -8.07 12.43
N ALA A 415 11.55 -6.76 12.43
CA ALA A 415 10.27 -6.21 11.97
C ALA A 415 10.20 -6.17 10.43
N GLY A 416 8.97 -6.20 9.90
CA GLY A 416 8.70 -6.06 8.47
C GLY A 416 8.60 -7.37 7.70
N ARG A 417 8.71 -8.53 8.35
CA ARG A 417 8.38 -9.84 7.74
C ARG A 417 6.87 -9.98 7.59
N ALA A 418 6.41 -10.55 6.49
CA ALA A 418 5.01 -10.88 6.28
C ALA A 418 4.70 -12.25 6.89
N LEU A 419 3.72 -12.26 7.79
CA LEU A 419 3.28 -13.40 8.58
C LEU A 419 1.90 -13.84 8.11
N ARG A 420 1.69 -15.15 8.10
CA ARG A 420 0.43 -15.80 7.78
C ARG A 420 0.00 -16.67 8.97
N PRO A 421 -1.22 -16.50 9.50
CA PRO A 421 -1.75 -17.40 10.53
C PRO A 421 -2.17 -18.72 9.91
N LEU A 422 -1.86 -19.83 10.57
CA LEU A 422 -2.28 -21.17 10.20
C LEU A 422 -2.77 -21.94 11.44
N ILE A 423 -3.65 -22.92 11.24
CA ILE A 423 -4.09 -23.83 12.29
C ILE A 423 -3.00 -24.89 12.50
N ILE A 424 -2.61 -25.13 13.75
CA ILE A 424 -1.62 -26.15 14.09
C ILE A 424 -2.25 -27.54 13.92
N VAL A 425 -1.52 -28.45 13.29
CA VAL A 425 -1.91 -29.86 13.12
C VAL A 425 -0.91 -30.74 13.87
N THR A 426 -1.44 -31.68 14.65
CA THR A 426 -0.64 -32.67 15.39
C THR A 426 -1.08 -34.06 15.00
N ASN A 427 -0.18 -34.85 14.40
CA ASN A 427 -0.44 -36.23 13.98
C ASN A 427 -1.69 -36.40 13.08
N GLY A 428 -1.93 -35.44 12.19
CA GLY A 428 -3.07 -35.46 11.26
C GLY A 428 -4.40 -34.98 11.86
N VAL A 429 -4.39 -34.48 13.10
CA VAL A 429 -5.57 -33.88 13.75
C VAL A 429 -5.33 -32.38 13.94
N GLN A 430 -6.27 -31.55 13.50
CA GLN A 430 -6.22 -30.11 13.74
C GLN A 430 -6.45 -29.77 15.21
N ASN A 431 -5.76 -28.75 15.73
CA ASN A 431 -5.94 -28.30 17.11
C ASN A 431 -7.21 -27.44 17.30
N LEU A 432 -7.85 -26.99 16.22
CA LEU A 432 -9.14 -26.29 16.28
C LEU A 432 -10.26 -27.31 16.48
N THR A 433 -10.99 -27.22 17.59
CA THR A 433 -12.08 -28.14 17.96
C THR A 433 -13.43 -27.45 17.85
N GLU A 434 -14.52 -28.23 17.81
CA GLU A 434 -15.89 -27.70 17.86
C GLU A 434 -16.16 -26.87 19.11
N GLU A 435 -15.54 -27.21 20.25
CA GLU A 435 -15.65 -26.42 21.49
C GLU A 435 -15.11 -25.01 21.31
N HIS A 436 -13.97 -24.85 20.62
CA HIS A 436 -13.42 -23.53 20.31
C HIS A 436 -14.38 -22.73 19.42
N LEU A 437 -15.01 -23.36 18.43
CA LEU A 437 -16.00 -22.71 17.56
C LEU A 437 -17.21 -22.22 18.34
N ILE A 438 -17.78 -23.05 19.22
CA ILE A 438 -18.91 -22.66 20.08
C ILE A 438 -18.54 -21.49 21.00
N ARG A 439 -17.35 -21.53 21.62
CA ARG A 439 -16.86 -20.43 22.48
C ARG A 439 -16.62 -19.13 21.70
N LEU A 440 -16.20 -19.22 20.44
CA LEU A 440 -16.06 -18.06 19.55
C LEU A 440 -17.42 -17.46 19.19
N GLU A 441 -18.42 -18.29 18.84
CA GLU A 441 -19.78 -17.85 18.54
C GLU A 441 -20.45 -17.15 19.74
N GLN A 442 -20.19 -17.66 20.94
CA GLN A 442 -20.68 -17.07 22.21
C GLN A 442 -19.89 -15.82 22.64
N ASN A 443 -18.87 -15.41 21.88
CA ASN A 443 -17.94 -14.32 22.21
C ASN A 443 -17.18 -14.50 23.55
N GLU A 444 -17.01 -15.75 24.00
CA GLU A 444 -16.23 -16.09 25.20
C GLU A 444 -14.73 -16.21 24.91
N MET A 445 -14.38 -16.47 23.65
CA MET A 445 -13.01 -16.60 23.16
C MET A 445 -12.69 -15.51 22.14
N THR A 446 -11.44 -15.03 22.14
CA THR A 446 -10.93 -14.11 21.12
C THR A 446 -9.79 -14.74 20.30
N TRP A 447 -9.42 -14.12 19.18
CA TRP A 447 -8.26 -14.53 18.39
C TRP A 447 -6.96 -14.63 19.22
N LYS A 448 -6.81 -13.78 20.24
CA LYS A 448 -5.64 -13.83 21.13
C LYS A 448 -5.64 -15.07 22.01
N ASP A 449 -6.82 -15.60 22.34
CA ASP A 449 -6.96 -16.78 23.17
C ASP A 449 -6.69 -18.05 22.35
N LEU A 450 -7.06 -18.08 21.07
CA LEU A 450 -6.62 -19.14 20.14
C LEU A 450 -5.09 -19.26 20.04
N LEU A 451 -4.37 -18.13 20.08
CA LEU A 451 -2.91 -18.12 20.15
C LEU A 451 -2.37 -18.64 21.49
N LYS A 452 -3.10 -18.43 22.60
CA LYS A 452 -2.73 -18.95 23.93
C LYS A 452 -3.00 -20.44 24.05
N GLU A 453 -4.12 -20.92 23.50
CA GLU A 453 -4.55 -22.31 23.53
C GLU A 453 -3.86 -23.17 22.44
N LYS A 454 -2.81 -22.64 21.78
CA LYS A 454 -2.00 -23.35 20.76
C LYS A 454 -2.83 -23.86 19.57
N VAL A 455 -3.85 -23.11 19.17
CA VAL A 455 -4.70 -23.44 18.03
C VAL A 455 -4.11 -22.86 16.74
N ILE A 456 -3.65 -21.61 16.80
CA ILE A 456 -3.13 -20.86 15.65
C ILE A 456 -1.66 -20.50 15.88
N GLU A 457 -0.85 -20.51 14.82
CA GLU A 457 0.54 -20.05 14.83
C GLU A 457 0.81 -19.15 13.62
N TYR A 458 1.69 -18.15 13.78
CA TYR A 458 2.10 -17.25 12.70
C TYR A 458 3.40 -17.70 12.08
N LEU A 459 3.38 -18.01 10.78
CA LEU A 459 4.57 -18.35 10.03
C LEU A 459 4.98 -17.21 9.10
N ASP A 460 6.28 -16.91 9.07
CA ASP A 460 6.85 -16.14 7.97
C ASP A 460 7.25 -17.06 6.81
N THR A 461 7.57 -16.46 5.68
CA THR A 461 7.99 -17.20 4.48
C THR A 461 9.23 -18.08 4.70
N SER A 462 10.08 -17.76 5.67
CA SER A 462 11.30 -18.56 5.90
C SER A 462 10.98 -19.85 6.64
N GLU A 463 10.10 -19.79 7.65
CA GLU A 463 9.66 -20.95 8.41
C GLU A 463 8.64 -21.81 7.65
N GLU A 464 7.86 -21.22 6.74
CA GLU A 464 6.98 -21.97 5.82
C GLU A 464 7.73 -22.99 4.95
N GLU A 465 9.02 -22.78 4.65
CA GLU A 465 9.85 -23.77 3.95
C GLU A 465 9.99 -25.10 4.73
N ASN A 466 9.68 -25.10 6.03
CA ASN A 466 9.65 -26.29 6.87
C ASN A 466 8.23 -26.76 7.20
N ALA A 467 7.20 -26.18 6.58
CA ALA A 467 5.80 -26.48 6.86
C ALA A 467 5.13 -27.18 5.68
N LEU A 468 4.49 -28.32 5.94
CA LEU A 468 3.54 -28.94 5.02
C LEU A 468 2.12 -28.53 5.45
N VAL A 469 1.46 -27.73 4.61
CA VAL A 469 0.15 -27.11 4.90
C VAL A 469 -0.94 -27.77 4.05
N ALA A 470 -1.98 -28.30 4.68
CA ALA A 470 -3.17 -28.80 3.98
C ALA A 470 -4.11 -27.64 3.63
N LEU A 471 -4.80 -27.71 2.48
CA LEU A 471 -5.81 -26.71 2.11
C LEU A 471 -7.18 -27.04 2.71
N TYR A 472 -7.51 -28.33 2.81
CA TYR A 472 -8.78 -28.80 3.34
C TYR A 472 -8.55 -29.82 4.43
N GLU A 473 -9.43 -29.83 5.43
CA GLU A 473 -9.36 -30.79 6.55
C GLU A 473 -9.35 -32.25 6.07
N LYS A 474 -10.12 -32.57 5.02
CA LYS A 474 -10.18 -33.92 4.42
C LYS A 474 -8.85 -34.43 3.84
N GLU A 475 -7.89 -33.55 3.62
CA GLU A 475 -6.56 -33.88 3.06
C GLU A 475 -5.50 -34.09 4.14
N LEU A 476 -5.87 -33.92 5.42
CA LEU A 476 -4.95 -34.09 6.53
C LEU A 476 -4.38 -35.51 6.59
N THR A 477 -3.06 -35.55 6.75
CA THR A 477 -2.29 -36.78 6.99
C THR A 477 -1.37 -36.54 8.19
N PRO A 478 -0.80 -37.59 8.81
CA PRO A 478 0.15 -37.43 9.90
C PRO A 478 1.41 -36.62 9.57
N GLU A 479 1.71 -36.40 8.29
CA GLU A 479 2.86 -35.60 7.82
C GLU A 479 2.57 -34.10 7.81
N HIS A 480 1.29 -33.70 7.80
CA HIS A 480 0.91 -32.30 7.76
C HIS A 480 1.23 -31.61 9.09
N THR A 481 1.81 -30.42 8.97
CA THR A 481 2.19 -29.58 10.11
C THR A 481 1.13 -28.55 10.45
N HIS A 482 0.39 -28.09 9.44
CA HIS A 482 -0.58 -27.01 9.57
C HIS A 482 -1.74 -27.21 8.59
N LEU A 483 -2.85 -26.50 8.84
CA LEU A 483 -4.04 -26.44 8.02
C LEU A 483 -4.38 -24.97 7.71
N GLU A 484 -4.87 -24.71 6.50
CA GLU A 484 -5.38 -23.40 6.12
C GLU A 484 -6.63 -23.02 6.90
N ILE A 485 -6.74 -21.75 7.31
CA ILE A 485 -7.95 -21.26 7.99
C ILE A 485 -9.10 -21.19 6.99
N ASP A 486 -8.91 -20.50 5.86
CA ASP A 486 -9.85 -20.50 4.75
C ASP A 486 -9.13 -20.38 3.40
N THR A 487 -9.62 -21.06 2.36
CA THR A 487 -9.05 -20.97 1.00
C THR A 487 -9.12 -19.56 0.39
N MET A 488 -9.99 -18.70 0.89
CA MET A 488 -10.11 -17.30 0.49
C MET A 488 -9.00 -16.42 1.05
N ASP A 489 -8.23 -16.89 2.03
CA ASP A 489 -7.16 -16.15 2.70
C ASP A 489 -6.06 -15.70 1.75
N MET A 490 -5.94 -16.27 0.55
CA MET A 490 -5.02 -15.77 -0.47
C MET A 490 -5.44 -14.41 -1.07
N PHE A 491 -6.72 -14.05 -1.05
CA PHE A 491 -7.21 -12.81 -1.63
C PHE A 491 -7.01 -11.62 -0.68
N GLY A 492 -6.97 -10.42 -1.25
CA GLY A 492 -7.07 -9.17 -0.52
C GLY A 492 -8.53 -8.82 -0.24
N VAL A 493 -8.75 -7.90 0.70
CA VAL A 493 -10.09 -7.51 1.16
C VAL A 493 -11.01 -7.17 -0.02
N VAL A 494 -10.60 -6.30 -0.94
CA VAL A 494 -11.48 -5.88 -2.06
C VAL A 494 -11.72 -7.00 -3.07
N THR A 495 -10.73 -7.86 -3.32
CA THR A 495 -10.88 -9.00 -4.25
C THR A 495 -11.85 -10.03 -3.71
N SER A 496 -11.85 -10.28 -2.40
CA SER A 496 -12.78 -11.22 -1.77
C SER A 496 -14.25 -10.81 -1.84
N LEU A 497 -14.53 -9.53 -2.08
CA LEU A 497 -15.89 -9.02 -2.27
C LEU A 497 -16.48 -9.35 -3.65
N VAL A 498 -15.69 -9.88 -4.59
CA VAL A 498 -16.20 -10.31 -5.90
C VAL A 498 -16.87 -11.67 -5.75
N PRO A 499 -18.21 -11.76 -5.84
CA PRO A 499 -18.90 -13.04 -5.70
C PRO A 499 -18.48 -14.00 -6.82
N TYR A 500 -18.34 -15.29 -6.53
CA TYR A 500 -17.94 -16.33 -7.49
C TYR A 500 -16.68 -15.96 -8.31
N GLY A 501 -15.78 -15.16 -7.75
CA GLY A 501 -14.59 -14.64 -8.45
C GLY A 501 -13.64 -15.73 -8.92
N ASN A 502 -13.65 -16.90 -8.27
CA ASN A 502 -12.91 -18.10 -8.68
C ASN A 502 -13.36 -18.68 -10.03
N HIS A 503 -14.53 -18.29 -10.54
CA HIS A 503 -15.04 -18.69 -11.87
C HIS A 503 -14.71 -17.69 -12.99
N ASP A 504 -14.04 -16.58 -12.67
CA ASP A 504 -13.63 -15.57 -13.64
C ASP A 504 -12.17 -15.72 -14.06
N GLN A 505 -11.85 -15.24 -15.26
CA GLN A 505 -10.46 -15.05 -15.67
C GLN A 505 -9.75 -14.07 -14.72
N SER A 506 -8.51 -14.36 -14.32
CA SER A 506 -7.71 -13.53 -13.40
C SER A 506 -7.64 -12.04 -13.78
N SER A 507 -7.47 -11.73 -15.07
CA SER A 507 -7.45 -10.34 -15.56
C SER A 507 -8.77 -9.61 -15.35
N ARG A 508 -9.91 -10.33 -15.40
CA ARG A 508 -11.25 -9.81 -15.13
C ARG A 508 -11.47 -9.61 -13.64
N LEU A 509 -11.04 -10.56 -12.83
CA LEU A 509 -11.09 -10.45 -11.37
C LEU A 509 -10.30 -9.24 -10.85
N ASN A 510 -9.11 -8.95 -11.42
CA ASN A 510 -8.36 -7.72 -11.12
C ASN A 510 -9.19 -6.48 -11.49
N ARG A 511 -9.72 -6.43 -12.71
CA ARG A 511 -10.58 -5.32 -13.15
C ARG A 511 -11.82 -5.14 -12.29
N GLY A 512 -12.38 -6.22 -11.78
CA GLY A 512 -13.49 -6.27 -10.83
C GLY A 512 -13.14 -5.67 -9.48
N SER A 513 -12.01 -6.09 -8.90
CA SER A 513 -11.46 -5.48 -7.68
C SER A 513 -11.21 -3.98 -7.87
N LYS A 514 -10.74 -3.57 -9.06
CA LYS A 514 -10.54 -2.17 -9.43
C LYS A 514 -11.84 -1.38 -9.59
N THR A 515 -12.90 -1.96 -10.17
CA THR A 515 -14.19 -1.25 -10.34
C THR A 515 -14.84 -0.96 -9.00
N GLN A 516 -14.75 -1.87 -8.05
CA GLN A 516 -15.24 -1.65 -6.68
C GLN A 516 -14.61 -0.41 -6.04
N LYS A 517 -13.31 -0.18 -6.20
CA LYS A 517 -12.63 1.04 -5.70
C LYS A 517 -12.95 2.31 -6.48
N GLN A 518 -13.43 2.17 -7.71
CA GLN A 518 -13.79 3.28 -8.59
C GLN A 518 -15.27 3.63 -8.54
N ALA A 519 -16.07 2.81 -7.86
CA ALA A 519 -17.51 2.93 -7.76
C ALA A 519 -17.91 4.10 -6.85
N LEU A 520 -19.04 4.72 -7.14
CA LEU A 520 -19.62 5.74 -6.29
C LEU A 520 -20.37 5.08 -5.13
N GLY A 521 -20.10 5.56 -3.92
CA GLY A 521 -20.73 5.06 -2.70
C GLY A 521 -20.61 6.08 -1.59
N LEU A 522 -21.04 5.68 -0.39
CA LEU A 522 -20.68 6.41 0.81
C LEU A 522 -19.22 6.08 1.16
N TYR A 523 -18.42 7.10 1.46
CA TYR A 523 -17.03 6.94 1.90
C TYR A 523 -16.86 7.25 3.40
N ALA A 524 -17.73 8.09 3.95
CA ALA A 524 -17.80 8.43 5.37
C ALA A 524 -19.21 8.94 5.70
N ALA A 525 -19.73 8.61 6.88
CA ALA A 525 -21.05 9.09 7.33
C ALA A 525 -21.10 10.60 7.55
N ASN A 526 -20.00 11.22 8.00
CA ASN A 526 -19.91 12.65 8.29
C ASN A 526 -19.58 13.52 7.06
N TYR A 527 -19.74 13.01 5.83
CA TYR A 527 -19.38 13.71 4.60
C TYR A 527 -20.02 15.10 4.44
N LEU A 528 -21.19 15.34 5.05
CA LEU A 528 -21.90 16.63 4.99
C LEU A 528 -21.07 17.74 5.65
N CYS A 529 -20.47 17.44 6.81
CA CYS A 529 -19.63 18.37 7.56
C CYS A 529 -18.18 18.44 7.05
N ARG A 530 -17.81 17.58 6.10
CA ARG A 530 -16.45 17.50 5.55
C ARG A 530 -16.26 18.38 4.32
N LEU A 531 -15.03 18.86 4.14
CA LEU A 531 -14.59 19.73 3.04
C LEU A 531 -13.61 19.01 2.12
N ASP A 532 -14.01 17.83 1.66
CA ASP A 532 -13.22 17.00 0.77
C ASP A 532 -13.33 17.46 -0.69
N THR A 533 -12.22 17.37 -1.42
CA THR A 533 -12.15 17.80 -2.83
C THR A 533 -12.51 16.67 -3.77
N ASP A 534 -13.36 16.96 -4.76
CA ASP A 534 -13.71 16.08 -5.88
C ASP A 534 -14.37 14.75 -5.47
N VAL A 535 -15.33 14.82 -4.56
CA VAL A 535 -16.05 13.65 -4.05
C VAL A 535 -17.40 13.50 -4.73
N SER A 536 -17.78 12.25 -5.05
CA SER A 536 -19.11 11.93 -5.59
C SER A 536 -19.79 10.88 -4.72
N ILE A 537 -21.07 11.09 -4.40
CA ILE A 537 -21.83 10.21 -3.52
C ILE A 537 -23.07 9.71 -4.24
N LEU A 538 -23.31 8.39 -4.18
CA LEU A 538 -24.51 7.76 -4.71
C LEU A 538 -25.71 8.03 -3.77
N GLN A 539 -26.87 8.39 -4.31
CA GLN A 539 -28.04 8.76 -3.50
C GLN A 539 -28.67 7.58 -2.77
N TYR A 540 -28.80 6.44 -3.45
CA TYR A 540 -29.49 5.25 -2.95
C TYR A 540 -28.58 4.02 -3.05
N PRO A 541 -27.46 3.98 -2.31
CA PRO A 541 -26.59 2.80 -2.31
C PRO A 541 -27.33 1.63 -1.62
N GLN A 542 -27.18 0.42 -2.17
CA GLN A 542 -27.79 -0.79 -1.66
C GLN A 542 -26.71 -1.81 -1.29
N LYS A 543 -27.00 -2.66 -0.30
CA LYS A 543 -26.15 -3.83 -0.05
C LYS A 543 -26.34 -4.86 -1.18
N PRO A 544 -25.28 -5.52 -1.66
CA PRO A 544 -25.40 -6.60 -2.64
C PRO A 544 -26.21 -7.76 -2.05
N ILE A 545 -27.13 -8.34 -2.83
CA ILE A 545 -27.95 -9.49 -2.41
C ILE A 545 -27.24 -10.85 -2.61
N VAL A 546 -26.22 -10.88 -3.47
CA VAL A 546 -25.28 -11.99 -3.59
C VAL A 546 -23.92 -11.45 -3.17
N ARG A 547 -23.35 -11.99 -2.10
CA ARG A 547 -22.10 -11.47 -1.55
C ARG A 547 -21.35 -12.51 -0.75
N SER A 548 -20.05 -12.28 -0.58
CA SER A 548 -19.23 -13.07 0.34
C SER A 548 -19.50 -12.67 1.79
N PHE A 549 -19.30 -13.60 2.73
CA PHE A 549 -19.32 -13.33 4.18
C PHE A 549 -18.35 -12.20 4.60
N VAL A 550 -17.28 -11.95 3.83
CA VAL A 550 -16.32 -10.86 4.10
C VAL A 550 -17.00 -9.50 4.04
N TYR A 551 -18.00 -9.33 3.16
CA TYR A 551 -18.74 -8.08 3.06
C TYR A 551 -19.43 -7.72 4.39
N ASP A 552 -20.06 -8.71 5.02
CA ASP A 552 -20.77 -8.53 6.28
C ASP A 552 -19.81 -8.41 7.47
N THR A 553 -18.67 -9.13 7.42
CA THR A 553 -17.61 -9.04 8.45
C THR A 553 -16.90 -7.69 8.43
N LEU A 554 -16.71 -7.09 7.25
CA LEU A 554 -16.04 -5.80 7.10
C LEU A 554 -16.86 -4.61 7.62
N ASP A 555 -18.18 -4.78 7.77
CA ASP A 555 -19.14 -3.72 8.12
C ASP A 555 -18.94 -2.44 7.26
N THR A 556 -18.86 -2.63 5.94
CA THR A 556 -18.58 -1.56 4.97
C THR A 556 -19.82 -0.79 4.53
N TYR A 557 -19.63 0.47 4.15
CA TYR A 557 -20.62 1.21 3.37
C TYR A 557 -20.81 0.61 1.95
N PRO A 558 -22.04 0.57 1.43
CA PRO A 558 -22.32 0.12 0.06
C PRO A 558 -21.89 1.14 -1.01
N ALA A 559 -21.61 0.63 -2.22
CA ALA A 559 -21.04 1.40 -3.35
C ALA A 559 -21.70 1.08 -4.71
N GLY A 560 -22.97 0.67 -4.71
CA GLY A 560 -23.68 0.21 -5.90
C GLY A 560 -25.17 -0.04 -5.65
N GLN A 561 -25.83 -0.67 -6.63
CA GLN A 561 -27.27 -0.99 -6.59
C GLN A 561 -27.52 -2.37 -7.21
N ASN A 562 -28.50 -3.11 -6.69
CA ASN A 562 -28.96 -4.35 -7.31
C ASN A 562 -29.92 -4.01 -8.44
N LEU A 563 -29.57 -4.40 -9.67
CA LEU A 563 -30.33 -4.08 -10.87
C LEU A 563 -30.85 -5.36 -11.53
N VAL A 564 -32.03 -5.29 -12.14
CA VAL A 564 -32.54 -6.37 -12.99
C VAL A 564 -31.85 -6.29 -14.35
N VAL A 565 -31.17 -7.36 -14.73
CA VAL A 565 -30.38 -7.42 -15.97
C VAL A 565 -30.94 -8.47 -16.91
N ALA A 566 -31.08 -8.11 -18.18
CA ALA A 566 -31.41 -9.03 -19.27
C ALA A 566 -30.22 -9.17 -20.22
N ILE A 567 -29.85 -10.42 -20.54
CA ILE A 567 -28.77 -10.71 -21.51
C ILE A 567 -29.38 -10.89 -22.90
N MET A 568 -29.39 -9.82 -23.70
CA MET A 568 -29.89 -9.84 -25.07
C MET A 568 -29.33 -8.68 -25.91
N THR A 569 -29.39 -8.79 -27.23
CA THR A 569 -29.09 -7.66 -28.11
C THR A 569 -30.28 -6.70 -28.18
N TYR A 570 -30.02 -5.40 -28.22
CA TYR A 570 -31.08 -4.39 -28.33
C TYR A 570 -30.73 -3.33 -29.37
N GLN A 571 -31.31 -3.45 -30.57
CA GLN A 571 -31.22 -2.49 -31.68
C GLN A 571 -29.80 -2.01 -32.04
N GLY A 572 -28.76 -2.76 -31.67
CA GLY A 572 -27.35 -2.39 -31.85
C GLY A 572 -26.78 -1.42 -30.80
N TYR A 573 -27.60 -0.81 -29.95
CA TYR A 573 -27.17 0.20 -28.96
C TYR A 573 -26.39 -0.36 -27.77
N ASN A 574 -26.34 -1.69 -27.60
CA ASN A 574 -25.50 -2.35 -26.62
C ASN A 574 -24.31 -3.11 -27.25
N MET A 575 -23.92 -2.80 -28.48
CA MET A 575 -22.71 -3.39 -29.09
C MET A 575 -21.42 -2.78 -28.50
N LYS A 576 -20.31 -3.52 -28.57
CA LYS A 576 -18.96 -3.05 -28.15
C LYS A 576 -18.95 -2.41 -26.75
N ASP A 577 -19.42 -3.14 -25.74
CA ASP A 577 -19.46 -2.71 -24.33
C ASP A 577 -20.40 -1.58 -23.99
N ALA A 578 -21.27 -1.18 -24.91
CA ALA A 578 -22.36 -0.29 -24.59
C ALA A 578 -23.44 -1.01 -23.77
N LEU A 579 -24.10 -0.27 -22.90
CA LEU A 579 -25.21 -0.71 -22.06
C LEU A 579 -26.46 0.06 -22.47
N VAL A 580 -27.60 -0.62 -22.48
CA VAL A 580 -28.91 0.02 -22.66
C VAL A 580 -29.60 0.08 -21.32
N PHE A 581 -30.08 1.27 -20.95
CA PHE A 581 -30.68 1.55 -19.65
C PHE A 581 -32.18 1.87 -19.80
N ASN A 582 -32.98 1.42 -18.84
CA ASN A 582 -34.38 1.78 -18.73
C ASN A 582 -34.53 3.21 -18.17
N LYS A 583 -35.14 4.10 -18.96
CA LYS A 583 -35.39 5.49 -18.56
C LYS A 583 -36.27 5.59 -17.31
N GLY A 584 -37.28 4.72 -17.18
CA GLY A 584 -38.16 4.72 -16.01
C GLY A 584 -37.40 4.46 -14.71
N SER A 585 -36.43 3.56 -14.74
CA SER A 585 -35.56 3.27 -13.58
C SER A 585 -34.67 4.47 -13.22
N LEU A 586 -34.10 5.15 -14.22
CA LEU A 586 -33.29 6.37 -14.04
C LEU A 586 -34.14 7.54 -13.48
N ASP A 587 -35.35 7.71 -13.99
CA ASP A 587 -36.30 8.74 -13.57
C ASP A 587 -36.77 8.52 -12.12
N ARG A 588 -36.77 7.27 -11.65
CA ARG A 588 -37.07 6.89 -10.26
C ARG A 588 -35.88 6.94 -9.29
N GLY A 589 -34.68 7.25 -9.77
CA GLY A 589 -33.50 7.48 -8.92
C GLY A 589 -32.34 6.51 -9.07
N MET A 590 -32.44 5.53 -9.97
CA MET A 590 -31.33 4.61 -10.25
C MET A 590 -30.08 5.39 -10.71
N GLY A 591 -28.94 5.09 -10.09
CA GLY A 591 -27.63 5.65 -10.42
C GLY A 591 -27.48 7.15 -10.17
N ARG A 592 -28.45 7.84 -9.55
CA ARG A 592 -28.30 9.28 -9.25
C ARG A 592 -27.23 9.51 -8.20
N SER A 593 -26.41 10.53 -8.41
CA SER A 593 -25.32 10.89 -7.50
C SER A 593 -25.21 12.40 -7.33
N PHE A 594 -24.58 12.84 -6.25
CA PHE A 594 -24.16 14.23 -6.07
C PHE A 594 -22.64 14.34 -6.22
N TYR A 595 -22.17 15.37 -6.91
CA TYR A 595 -20.76 15.74 -7.00
C TYR A 595 -20.50 16.96 -6.12
N PHE A 596 -19.56 16.85 -5.19
CA PHE A 596 -19.23 17.91 -4.22
C PHE A 596 -17.87 18.53 -4.53
N ARG A 597 -17.79 19.86 -4.43
CA ARG A 597 -16.53 20.60 -4.56
C ARG A 597 -16.46 21.79 -3.60
N PRO A 598 -15.39 21.89 -2.79
CA PRO A 598 -15.12 23.06 -1.98
C PRO A 598 -14.31 24.11 -2.76
N HIS A 599 -14.67 25.38 -2.58
CA HIS A 599 -13.98 26.55 -3.09
C HIS A 599 -13.43 27.34 -1.90
N ARG A 600 -12.10 27.48 -1.81
CA ARG A 600 -11.41 28.07 -0.65
C ARG A 600 -10.73 29.38 -1.02
N THR A 601 -10.85 30.38 -0.13
CA THR A 601 -10.00 31.58 -0.13
C THR A 601 -9.54 31.92 1.28
N VAL A 602 -8.47 32.71 1.36
CA VAL A 602 -7.94 33.27 2.60
C VAL A 602 -7.78 34.77 2.40
N GLU A 603 -8.19 35.54 3.40
CA GLU A 603 -7.92 36.97 3.52
C GLU A 603 -6.47 37.16 4.02
N MET A 604 -5.50 37.19 3.09
CA MET A 604 -4.09 37.24 3.48
C MET A 604 -3.67 38.63 3.96
N ASN A 605 -2.92 38.66 5.06
CA ASN A 605 -2.18 39.83 5.50
C ASN A 605 -0.77 39.83 4.89
N TYR A 606 -0.44 40.85 4.12
CA TYR A 606 0.86 41.01 3.48
C TYR A 606 1.81 41.87 4.32
N ALA A 607 3.11 41.75 4.02
CA ALA A 607 4.13 42.63 4.60
C ALA A 607 3.83 44.10 4.22
N GLY A 608 3.95 45.00 5.20
CA GLY A 608 3.63 46.43 5.02
C GLY A 608 2.20 46.82 5.38
N GLY A 609 1.43 45.94 6.04
CA GLY A 609 0.08 46.26 6.55
C GLY A 609 -1.02 46.26 5.49
N LEU A 610 -0.68 45.85 4.26
CA LEU A 610 -1.66 45.61 3.20
C LEU A 610 -2.38 44.28 3.47
N LYS A 611 -3.68 44.24 3.23
CA LYS A 611 -4.48 43.03 3.40
C LYS A 611 -5.40 42.82 2.21
N ASP A 612 -5.69 41.56 1.92
CA ASP A 612 -6.87 41.21 1.12
C ASP A 612 -8.14 41.64 1.88
N GLU A 613 -9.22 41.88 1.15
CA GLU A 613 -10.53 42.16 1.74
C GLU A 613 -11.59 41.33 1.03
N ILE A 614 -12.37 40.60 1.82
CA ILE A 614 -13.54 39.84 1.35
C ILE A 614 -14.73 40.80 1.39
N ILE A 615 -15.08 41.29 0.22
CA ILE A 615 -16.13 42.28 -0.03
C ILE A 615 -16.66 42.09 -1.45
N ILE A 616 -17.84 42.65 -1.74
CA ILE A 616 -18.29 42.81 -3.12
C ILE A 616 -17.34 43.78 -3.84
N PRO A 617 -16.64 43.38 -4.92
CA PRO A 617 -15.76 44.28 -5.66
C PRO A 617 -16.54 45.47 -6.23
N GLU A 618 -15.95 46.66 -6.17
CA GLU A 618 -16.55 47.87 -6.76
C GLU A 618 -16.18 48.03 -8.24
N LYS A 619 -17.00 48.76 -9.02
CA LYS A 619 -16.75 49.04 -10.45
C LYS A 619 -15.40 49.69 -10.74
N GLY A 620 -14.82 50.40 -9.78
CA GLY A 620 -13.48 51.00 -9.88
C GLY A 620 -12.32 50.00 -9.71
N THR A 621 -12.58 48.75 -9.35
CA THR A 621 -11.56 47.72 -9.09
C THR A 621 -10.89 47.27 -10.40
N SER A 622 -9.56 47.17 -10.41
CA SER A 622 -8.82 46.69 -11.58
C SER A 622 -9.15 45.23 -11.88
N GLY A 623 -9.71 44.97 -13.07
CA GLY A 623 -10.15 43.63 -13.46
C GLY A 623 -11.57 43.26 -12.99
N TYR A 624 -12.40 44.26 -12.64
CA TYR A 624 -13.81 44.09 -12.33
C TYR A 624 -14.53 43.24 -13.40
N LYS A 625 -15.34 42.28 -12.96
CA LYS A 625 -16.16 41.41 -13.83
C LYS A 625 -17.47 42.11 -14.20
N THR A 626 -18.36 41.45 -14.93
CA THR A 626 -19.70 41.98 -15.17
C THR A 626 -20.48 42.09 -13.86
N GLU A 627 -21.37 43.08 -13.74
CA GLU A 627 -22.19 43.31 -12.54
C GLU A 627 -23.04 42.08 -12.20
N GLU A 628 -23.58 41.42 -13.23
CA GLU A 628 -24.28 40.14 -13.12
C GLU A 628 -23.43 39.03 -12.47
N SER A 629 -22.11 39.06 -12.56
CA SER A 629 -21.27 38.01 -11.94
C SER A 629 -21.34 38.02 -10.41
N TYR A 630 -21.75 39.14 -9.81
CA TYR A 630 -21.72 39.36 -8.36
C TYR A 630 -23.11 39.28 -7.70
N HIS A 631 -24.17 39.05 -8.48
CA HIS A 631 -25.56 39.15 -8.01
C HIS A 631 -25.96 38.15 -6.91
N LEU A 632 -25.19 37.07 -6.72
CA LEU A 632 -25.41 36.05 -5.70
C LEU A 632 -24.68 36.34 -4.38
N LEU A 633 -23.87 37.40 -4.32
CA LEU A 633 -23.15 37.78 -3.11
C LEU A 633 -24.05 38.58 -2.17
N GLU A 634 -24.01 38.22 -0.89
CA GLU A 634 -24.60 39.00 0.20
C GLU A 634 -23.70 40.19 0.57
N ASP A 635 -24.16 41.03 1.51
CA ASP A 635 -23.46 42.24 1.96
C ASP A 635 -22.02 41.98 2.47
N ASP A 636 -21.72 40.75 2.90
CA ASP A 636 -20.40 40.34 3.36
C ASP A 636 -19.45 39.87 2.23
N GLY A 637 -19.92 39.92 0.98
CA GLY A 637 -19.19 39.49 -0.21
C GLY A 637 -19.14 37.97 -0.39
N ILE A 638 -20.01 37.20 0.26
CA ILE A 638 -20.06 35.74 0.19
C ILE A 638 -21.43 35.28 -0.34
N VAL A 639 -21.45 34.21 -1.11
CA VAL A 639 -22.70 33.61 -1.60
C VAL A 639 -23.51 32.94 -0.49
N TYR A 640 -24.84 32.99 -0.55
CA TYR A 640 -25.74 32.33 0.39
C TYR A 640 -25.94 30.82 0.09
N PRO A 641 -26.21 29.97 1.10
CA PRO A 641 -26.58 28.57 0.88
C PRO A 641 -27.84 28.40 0.02
N GLU A 642 -27.92 27.32 -0.73
CA GLU A 642 -28.97 27.01 -1.71
C GLU A 642 -29.03 27.94 -2.95
N ALA A 643 -28.06 28.86 -3.10
CA ALA A 643 -27.90 29.60 -4.35
C ALA A 643 -27.56 28.67 -5.52
N ASN A 644 -28.26 28.82 -6.64
CA ASN A 644 -27.92 28.16 -7.91
C ASN A 644 -26.81 28.95 -8.60
N VAL A 645 -25.65 28.33 -8.78
CA VAL A 645 -24.46 28.98 -9.34
C VAL A 645 -24.06 28.32 -10.66
N ASN A 646 -23.90 29.15 -11.68
CA ASN A 646 -23.44 28.77 -13.00
C ASN A 646 -21.95 29.11 -13.20
N GLU A 647 -21.42 28.73 -14.36
CA GLU A 647 -20.06 29.04 -14.77
C GLU A 647 -19.73 30.54 -14.60
N ASN A 648 -18.51 30.83 -14.14
CA ASN A 648 -17.93 32.17 -13.98
C ASN A 648 -18.61 33.11 -12.96
N GLU A 649 -19.77 32.75 -12.41
CA GLU A 649 -20.40 33.47 -11.30
C GLU A 649 -19.53 33.42 -10.04
N VAL A 650 -19.59 34.50 -9.26
CA VAL A 650 -18.70 34.72 -8.12
C VAL A 650 -19.29 34.07 -6.87
N LEU A 651 -18.51 33.20 -6.25
CA LEU A 651 -18.84 32.54 -4.98
C LEU A 651 -18.35 33.33 -3.77
N ILE A 652 -17.16 33.94 -3.90
CA ILE A 652 -16.53 34.73 -2.84
C ILE A 652 -15.90 35.96 -3.45
N GLY A 653 -16.50 37.12 -3.22
CA GLY A 653 -15.97 38.43 -3.59
C GLY A 653 -14.68 38.71 -2.84
N LYS A 654 -13.61 39.04 -3.58
CA LYS A 654 -12.31 39.33 -2.99
C LYS A 654 -11.59 40.42 -3.76
N THR A 655 -11.06 41.37 -3.01
CA THR A 655 -10.16 42.41 -3.53
C THR A 655 -8.78 42.26 -2.90
N SER A 656 -7.74 42.38 -3.73
CA SER A 656 -6.35 42.27 -3.32
C SER A 656 -5.59 43.57 -3.57
N PRO A 657 -4.63 43.94 -2.72
CA PRO A 657 -3.78 45.09 -2.95
C PRO A 657 -2.86 44.87 -4.16
N PRO A 658 -2.38 45.94 -4.81
CA PRO A 658 -1.44 45.83 -5.93
C PRO A 658 -0.09 45.23 -5.48
N LYS A 659 0.43 44.26 -6.25
CA LYS A 659 1.64 43.48 -5.90
C LYS A 659 2.97 44.23 -6.03
N PHE A 660 3.03 45.32 -6.79
CA PHE A 660 4.25 46.10 -7.04
C PHE A 660 3.93 47.59 -6.88
N LEU A 661 4.35 48.18 -5.77
CA LEU A 661 4.24 49.63 -5.54
C LEU A 661 5.48 50.40 -6.02
N SER A 662 6.51 49.73 -6.57
CA SER A 662 7.85 50.29 -6.71
C SER A 662 8.22 50.88 -8.08
N GLU A 663 7.45 50.69 -9.15
CA GLU A 663 7.93 51.06 -10.51
C GLU A 663 7.08 52.06 -11.31
N ALA A 664 5.93 52.51 -10.82
CA ALA A 664 5.14 53.54 -11.50
C ALA A 664 5.06 54.84 -10.68
N ARG A 665 6.08 55.70 -10.83
CA ARG A 665 5.96 57.13 -10.51
C ARG A 665 5.13 57.81 -11.60
N GLU A 666 3.83 57.55 -11.64
CA GLU A 666 2.86 58.35 -12.38
C GLU A 666 1.42 58.01 -11.91
N ILE A 667 0.84 58.97 -11.20
CA ILE A 667 -0.59 59.30 -10.96
C ILE A 667 -1.63 58.26 -11.49
N SER A 668 -1.73 57.09 -10.86
CA SER A 668 -2.96 56.27 -10.72
C SER A 668 -2.76 55.10 -9.75
N VAL A 669 -1.90 55.28 -8.75
CA VAL A 669 -1.51 54.24 -7.80
C VAL A 669 -2.50 54.20 -6.64
N ARG A 670 -3.53 53.34 -6.72
CA ARG A 670 -4.30 52.79 -5.57
C ARG A 670 -5.41 51.80 -5.94
N THR A 671 -5.58 51.42 -7.21
CA THR A 671 -6.67 50.51 -7.59
C THR A 671 -6.42 49.11 -7.04
N LYS A 672 -7.28 48.68 -6.11
CA LYS A 672 -7.38 47.29 -5.68
C LYS A 672 -7.62 46.41 -6.92
N LYS A 673 -7.08 45.20 -6.90
CA LYS A 673 -7.26 44.21 -7.96
C LYS A 673 -8.36 43.24 -7.58
N GLU A 674 -9.18 42.88 -8.54
CA GLU A 674 -10.17 41.81 -8.39
C GLU A 674 -9.45 40.47 -8.26
N ALA A 675 -9.78 39.70 -7.21
CA ALA A 675 -9.21 38.41 -6.92
C ALA A 675 -10.27 37.40 -6.42
N SER A 676 -11.53 37.57 -6.85
CA SER A 676 -12.67 36.79 -6.37
C SER A 676 -12.57 35.33 -6.80
N ILE A 677 -13.15 34.45 -5.99
CA ILE A 677 -13.27 33.03 -6.33
C ILE A 677 -14.58 32.81 -7.06
N THR A 678 -14.52 32.18 -8.24
CA THR A 678 -15.69 31.89 -9.07
C THR A 678 -15.91 30.40 -9.23
N MET A 679 -17.13 30.05 -9.67
CA MET A 679 -17.38 28.74 -10.26
C MET A 679 -16.44 28.53 -11.44
N ARG A 680 -15.98 27.28 -11.63
CA ARG A 680 -15.07 26.95 -12.73
C ARG A 680 -15.82 26.97 -14.07
N GLN A 681 -15.02 27.05 -15.13
CA GLN A 681 -15.54 26.95 -16.50
C GLN A 681 -16.25 25.60 -16.71
N GLU A 682 -17.40 25.61 -17.39
CA GLU A 682 -18.23 24.43 -17.68
C GLU A 682 -18.68 23.63 -16.43
N GLU A 683 -18.70 24.27 -15.27
CA GLU A 683 -19.22 23.71 -14.02
C GLU A 683 -20.42 24.52 -13.52
N LYS A 684 -21.35 23.84 -12.86
CA LYS A 684 -22.54 24.41 -12.23
C LYS A 684 -22.83 23.66 -10.94
N GLY A 685 -23.65 24.23 -10.08
CA GLY A 685 -24.11 23.55 -8.88
C GLY A 685 -24.89 24.46 -7.94
N ILE A 686 -25.31 23.87 -6.83
CA ILE A 686 -26.01 24.55 -5.74
C ILE A 686 -25.02 24.72 -4.59
N VAL A 687 -25.02 25.87 -3.95
CA VAL A 687 -24.23 26.07 -2.72
C VAL A 687 -24.84 25.22 -1.60
N GLU A 688 -24.09 24.26 -1.08
CA GLU A 688 -24.54 23.40 0.01
C GLU A 688 -24.33 24.07 1.37
N SER A 689 -23.14 24.64 1.58
CA SER A 689 -22.73 25.15 2.88
C SER A 689 -21.56 26.10 2.77
N VAL A 690 -21.52 27.10 3.64
CA VAL A 690 -20.47 28.12 3.74
C VAL A 690 -19.80 28.00 5.10
N PHE A 691 -18.47 27.88 5.11
CA PHE A 691 -17.66 27.78 6.31
C PHE A 691 -16.76 29.01 6.41
N ILE A 692 -16.77 29.66 7.57
CA ILE A 692 -15.93 30.82 7.87
C ILE A 692 -15.16 30.51 9.14
N THR A 693 -13.83 30.60 9.07
CA THR A 693 -12.95 30.35 10.21
C THR A 693 -11.72 31.26 10.14
N LYS A 694 -10.75 31.05 11.04
CA LYS A 694 -9.44 31.70 11.00
C LYS A 694 -8.35 30.63 10.95
N ASP A 695 -7.26 30.92 10.24
CA ASP A 695 -6.06 30.07 10.28
C ASP A 695 -5.23 30.33 11.55
N VAL A 696 -4.10 29.63 11.67
CA VAL A 696 -3.17 29.74 12.81
C VAL A 696 -2.54 31.14 12.91
N GLU A 697 -2.46 31.88 11.80
CA GLU A 697 -1.95 33.25 11.74
C GLU A 697 -3.03 34.29 12.04
N GLY A 698 -4.29 33.85 12.20
CA GLY A 698 -5.44 34.71 12.45
C GLY A 698 -6.10 35.26 11.18
N ASN A 699 -5.65 34.87 9.99
CA ASN A 699 -6.25 35.27 8.72
C ASN A 699 -7.63 34.63 8.54
N LYS A 700 -8.62 35.39 8.04
CA LYS A 700 -9.98 34.87 7.77
C LYS A 700 -9.92 33.88 6.62
N VAL A 701 -10.44 32.67 6.82
CA VAL A 701 -10.54 31.61 5.81
C VAL A 701 -12.02 31.39 5.49
N ILE A 702 -12.38 31.45 4.21
CA ILE A 702 -13.74 31.14 3.74
C ILE A 702 -13.69 29.94 2.81
N GLN A 703 -14.59 28.99 3.04
CA GLN A 703 -14.79 27.83 2.18
C GLN A 703 -16.27 27.67 1.82
N VAL A 704 -16.57 27.70 0.53
CA VAL A 704 -17.91 27.49 -0.01
C VAL A 704 -17.95 26.10 -0.63
N LYS A 705 -18.80 25.21 -0.12
CA LYS A 705 -19.00 23.86 -0.66
C LYS A 705 -20.19 23.88 -1.60
N THR A 706 -20.00 23.44 -2.83
CA THR A 706 -21.06 23.29 -3.84
C THR A 706 -21.38 21.81 -4.06
N ARG A 707 -22.63 21.53 -4.45
CA ARG A 707 -23.11 20.22 -4.90
C ARG A 707 -23.74 20.30 -6.29
N ASP A 708 -23.48 19.32 -7.13
CA ASP A 708 -24.13 19.19 -8.45
C ASP A 708 -24.85 17.84 -8.55
N LEU A 709 -26.09 17.86 -9.02
CA LEU A 709 -26.89 16.66 -9.23
C LEU A 709 -26.47 15.98 -10.54
N ARG A 710 -25.98 14.75 -10.43
CA ARG A 710 -25.52 13.93 -11.56
C ARG A 710 -26.49 12.78 -11.79
N ILE A 711 -27.46 13.02 -12.66
CA ILE A 711 -28.34 11.98 -13.20
C ILE A 711 -27.56 11.19 -14.27
N PRO A 712 -27.61 9.84 -14.30
CA PRO A 712 -26.91 9.08 -15.33
C PRO A 712 -27.34 9.49 -16.74
N GLU A 713 -26.36 9.73 -17.59
CA GLU A 713 -26.57 10.14 -18.98
C GLU A 713 -25.73 9.30 -19.96
N ILE A 714 -26.01 9.42 -21.26
CA ILE A 714 -25.26 8.74 -22.31
C ILE A 714 -23.79 9.14 -22.21
N GLY A 715 -22.88 8.17 -22.15
CA GLY A 715 -21.45 8.42 -21.94
C GLY A 715 -20.96 8.12 -20.52
N ASP A 716 -21.85 8.05 -19.52
CA ASP A 716 -21.48 7.64 -18.16
C ASP A 716 -21.08 6.17 -18.11
N LYS A 717 -20.10 5.86 -17.25
CA LYS A 717 -19.53 4.51 -17.15
C LYS A 717 -20.08 3.75 -15.94
N PHE A 718 -20.58 2.55 -16.21
CA PHE A 718 -21.03 1.58 -15.22
C PHE A 718 -20.17 0.32 -15.32
N ALA A 719 -20.13 -0.45 -14.24
CA ALA A 719 -19.46 -1.73 -14.23
C ALA A 719 -20.08 -2.69 -13.23
N THR A 720 -19.58 -3.93 -13.23
CA THR A 720 -19.92 -4.95 -12.24
C THR A 720 -18.68 -5.34 -11.42
N ALA A 721 -18.89 -6.16 -10.39
CA ALA A 721 -17.82 -6.76 -9.62
C ALA A 721 -16.93 -7.72 -10.46
N HIS A 722 -17.40 -8.16 -11.63
CA HIS A 722 -16.71 -9.09 -12.55
C HIS A 722 -15.85 -8.39 -13.62
N GLY A 723 -15.58 -7.09 -13.46
CA GLY A 723 -14.75 -6.33 -14.40
C GLY A 723 -15.40 -6.09 -15.78
N GLN A 724 -16.72 -6.26 -15.87
CA GLN A 724 -17.52 -5.91 -17.05
C GLN A 724 -17.84 -4.42 -17.01
N LYS A 725 -17.01 -3.62 -17.67
CA LYS A 725 -17.19 -2.17 -17.77
C LYS A 725 -17.97 -1.85 -19.04
N GLY A 726 -18.93 -0.95 -18.94
CA GLY A 726 -19.67 -0.45 -20.09
C GLY A 726 -20.06 1.01 -19.96
N VAL A 727 -20.34 1.62 -21.10
CA VAL A 727 -20.82 3.00 -21.18
C VAL A 727 -22.30 2.97 -21.53
N ILE A 728 -23.10 3.89 -20.99
CA ILE A 728 -24.49 4.02 -21.41
C ILE A 728 -24.51 4.41 -22.90
N GLY A 729 -24.98 3.51 -23.75
CA GLY A 729 -25.10 3.71 -25.20
C GLY A 729 -26.48 4.23 -25.61
N ALA A 730 -27.52 3.82 -24.90
CA ALA A 730 -28.87 4.38 -25.05
C ALA A 730 -29.66 4.33 -23.74
N VAL A 731 -30.53 5.31 -23.57
CA VAL A 731 -31.55 5.36 -22.52
C VAL A 731 -32.89 5.22 -23.20
N VAL A 732 -33.59 4.12 -22.93
CA VAL A 732 -34.80 3.71 -23.66
C VAL A 732 -36.04 3.97 -22.80
N PRO A 733 -37.13 4.56 -23.33
CA PRO A 733 -38.38 4.73 -22.60
C PRO A 733 -38.89 3.41 -22.02
N GLU A 734 -39.40 3.43 -20.79
CA GLU A 734 -39.88 2.21 -20.11
C GLU A 734 -40.98 1.47 -20.89
N ASN A 735 -41.74 2.17 -21.72
CA ASN A 735 -42.78 1.58 -22.57
C ASN A 735 -42.20 0.75 -23.73
N ASP A 736 -40.95 1.01 -24.13
CA ASP A 736 -40.28 0.32 -25.23
C ASP A 736 -39.36 -0.81 -24.73
N ILE A 737 -39.14 -0.88 -23.42
CA ILE A 737 -38.33 -1.93 -22.78
C ILE A 737 -39.07 -3.28 -22.86
N PRO A 738 -38.45 -4.33 -23.42
CA PRO A 738 -39.00 -5.68 -23.41
C PRO A 738 -39.32 -6.18 -21.99
N PHE A 739 -40.37 -6.97 -21.86
CA PHE A 739 -40.84 -7.45 -20.55
C PHE A 739 -41.03 -8.97 -20.54
N THR A 740 -40.89 -9.59 -19.36
CA THR A 740 -41.14 -11.02 -19.17
C THR A 740 -42.65 -11.33 -19.12
N SER A 741 -43.05 -12.59 -19.23
CA SER A 741 -44.46 -13.00 -19.06
C SER A 741 -45.06 -12.62 -17.69
N LYS A 742 -44.22 -12.37 -16.69
CA LYS A 742 -44.63 -11.91 -15.35
C LYS A 742 -44.62 -10.37 -15.23
N GLY A 743 -44.35 -9.64 -16.33
CA GLY A 743 -44.34 -8.18 -16.36
C GLY A 743 -43.03 -7.52 -15.92
N ILE A 744 -41.96 -8.28 -15.69
CA ILE A 744 -40.66 -7.73 -15.27
C ILE A 744 -40.01 -7.02 -16.45
N LYS A 745 -39.61 -5.76 -16.24
CA LYS A 745 -38.82 -4.96 -17.19
C LYS A 745 -37.39 -4.83 -16.66
N PRO A 746 -36.36 -5.18 -17.43
CA PRO A 746 -34.98 -5.03 -16.98
C PRO A 746 -34.60 -3.55 -16.83
N ASP A 747 -33.74 -3.27 -15.86
CA ASP A 747 -33.11 -1.97 -15.67
C ASP A 747 -31.97 -1.76 -16.67
N VAL A 748 -31.22 -2.83 -16.94
CA VAL A 748 -30.06 -2.85 -17.83
C VAL A 748 -30.17 -4.02 -18.80
N ILE A 749 -29.90 -3.74 -20.08
CA ILE A 749 -29.79 -4.77 -21.12
C ILE A 749 -28.32 -4.92 -21.52
N PHE A 750 -27.74 -6.06 -21.17
CA PHE A 750 -26.35 -6.41 -21.45
C PHE A 750 -26.24 -7.28 -22.71
N ASN A 751 -25.20 -7.05 -23.50
CA ASN A 751 -25.03 -7.76 -24.76
C ASN A 751 -24.40 -9.15 -24.58
N PRO A 752 -25.01 -10.22 -25.12
CA PRO A 752 -24.50 -11.59 -24.98
C PRO A 752 -23.08 -11.80 -25.53
N HIS A 753 -22.63 -11.04 -26.53
CA HIS A 753 -21.29 -11.20 -27.12
C HIS A 753 -20.15 -10.86 -26.13
N GLY A 754 -20.45 -10.12 -25.06
CA GLY A 754 -19.50 -9.75 -24.02
C GLY A 754 -19.13 -10.87 -23.05
N LEU A 755 -19.83 -12.02 -23.06
CA LEU A 755 -19.55 -13.11 -22.11
C LEU A 755 -18.54 -14.13 -22.65
N PRO A 756 -18.72 -14.74 -23.85
CA PRO A 756 -17.82 -15.80 -24.32
C PRO A 756 -16.37 -15.32 -24.48
N SER A 757 -16.19 -14.11 -24.99
CA SER A 757 -14.86 -13.50 -25.20
C SER A 757 -14.14 -13.11 -23.91
N ARG A 758 -14.87 -13.01 -22.79
CA ARG A 758 -14.34 -12.54 -21.51
C ARG A 758 -14.23 -13.63 -20.47
N MET A 759 -14.91 -14.75 -20.69
CA MET A 759 -14.92 -15.91 -19.80
C MET A 759 -15.27 -15.51 -18.36
N THR A 760 -16.24 -14.61 -18.19
CA THR A 760 -16.75 -14.19 -16.87
C THR A 760 -17.95 -15.04 -16.50
N VAL A 761 -17.70 -16.28 -16.06
CA VAL A 761 -18.77 -17.20 -15.66
C VAL A 761 -19.35 -16.79 -14.30
N GLY A 762 -18.54 -16.18 -13.43
CA GLY A 762 -19.01 -15.63 -12.16
C GLY A 762 -20.17 -14.66 -12.35
N TYR A 763 -20.14 -13.82 -13.40
CA TYR A 763 -21.24 -12.92 -13.76
C TYR A 763 -22.58 -13.66 -13.96
N LEU A 764 -22.56 -14.82 -14.62
CA LEU A 764 -23.77 -15.60 -14.88
C LEU A 764 -24.27 -16.30 -13.62
N LEU A 765 -23.35 -16.76 -12.77
CA LEU A 765 -23.67 -17.33 -11.46
C LEU A 765 -24.26 -16.28 -10.52
N GLU A 766 -23.65 -15.09 -10.40
CA GLU A 766 -24.19 -13.97 -9.61
C GLU A 766 -25.58 -13.59 -10.11
N LEU A 767 -25.80 -13.55 -11.42
CA LEU A 767 -27.10 -13.19 -11.99
C LEU A 767 -28.19 -14.24 -11.68
N LEU A 768 -27.83 -15.52 -11.67
CA LEU A 768 -28.72 -16.62 -11.27
C LEU A 768 -29.00 -16.58 -9.76
N ALA A 769 -27.94 -16.49 -8.96
CA ALA A 769 -27.99 -16.38 -7.50
C ALA A 769 -28.83 -15.17 -7.06
N GLY A 770 -28.67 -14.02 -7.72
CA GLY A 770 -29.42 -12.81 -7.40
C GLY A 770 -30.90 -12.95 -7.68
N LYS A 771 -31.28 -13.74 -8.69
CA LYS A 771 -32.68 -14.07 -8.94
C LYS A 771 -33.24 -14.96 -7.83
N VAL A 772 -32.52 -15.99 -7.44
CA VAL A 772 -32.88 -16.89 -6.34
C VAL A 772 -33.01 -16.11 -5.03
N ALA A 773 -32.02 -15.28 -4.69
CA ALA A 773 -31.99 -14.39 -3.54
C ALA A 773 -33.24 -13.49 -3.48
N SER A 774 -33.55 -12.81 -4.59
CA SER A 774 -34.69 -11.90 -4.70
C SER A 774 -36.03 -12.62 -4.51
N LEU A 775 -36.16 -13.87 -4.97
CA LEU A 775 -37.37 -14.67 -4.85
C LEU A 775 -37.55 -15.31 -3.47
N ARG A 776 -36.46 -15.73 -2.82
CA ARG A 776 -36.47 -16.27 -1.45
C ARG A 776 -36.62 -15.17 -0.41
N GLY A 777 -36.17 -13.95 -0.71
CA GLY A 777 -36.06 -12.86 0.27
C GLY A 777 -34.85 -13.01 1.18
N GLU A 778 -33.81 -13.70 0.74
CA GLU A 778 -32.61 -14.02 1.52
C GLU A 778 -31.35 -13.61 0.76
N VAL A 779 -30.26 -13.36 1.48
CA VAL A 779 -28.95 -13.13 0.88
C VAL A 779 -28.36 -14.49 0.49
N VAL A 780 -27.88 -14.60 -0.75
CA VAL A 780 -27.19 -15.82 -1.22
C VAL A 780 -25.69 -15.66 -1.03
N ASP A 781 -25.05 -16.71 -0.50
CA ASP A 781 -23.61 -16.73 -0.30
C ASP A 781 -22.88 -16.96 -1.64
N GLY A 782 -22.17 -15.93 -2.08
CA GLY A 782 -21.34 -15.94 -3.29
C GLY A 782 -19.84 -16.05 -3.00
N THR A 783 -19.43 -16.49 -1.80
CA THR A 783 -18.02 -16.60 -1.42
C THR A 783 -17.23 -17.47 -2.41
N CYS A 784 -16.01 -17.04 -2.76
CA CYS A 784 -15.12 -17.83 -3.62
C CYS A 784 -14.83 -19.20 -2.97
N PHE A 785 -14.90 -20.28 -3.75
CA PHE A 785 -14.64 -21.67 -3.33
C PHE A 785 -15.67 -22.32 -2.40
N SER A 786 -16.42 -21.57 -1.60
CA SER A 786 -17.37 -22.10 -0.60
C SER A 786 -18.84 -21.67 -0.79
N GLY A 787 -19.12 -20.72 -1.69
CA GLY A 787 -20.50 -20.25 -1.94
C GLY A 787 -21.42 -21.29 -2.58
N GLU A 788 -22.71 -20.98 -2.63
CA GLU A 788 -23.75 -21.89 -3.15
C GLU A 788 -23.45 -22.34 -4.58
N SER A 789 -23.54 -23.64 -4.83
CA SER A 789 -23.20 -24.25 -6.10
C SER A 789 -24.25 -23.97 -7.17
N LYS A 790 -23.83 -24.09 -8.43
CA LYS A 790 -24.73 -23.94 -9.59
C LYS A 790 -25.95 -24.88 -9.49
N GLU A 791 -25.74 -26.14 -9.11
CA GLU A 791 -26.80 -27.15 -9.06
C GLU A 791 -27.83 -26.83 -7.96
N GLU A 792 -27.38 -26.36 -6.81
CA GLU A 792 -28.25 -25.88 -5.74
C GLU A 792 -29.11 -24.70 -6.21
N LEU A 793 -28.51 -23.70 -6.86
CA LEU A 793 -29.22 -22.55 -7.40
C LEU A 793 -30.25 -22.95 -8.47
N GLU A 794 -29.89 -23.87 -9.37
CA GLU A 794 -30.78 -24.40 -10.41
C GLU A 794 -32.00 -25.12 -9.80
N ASN A 795 -31.78 -26.00 -8.82
CA ASN A 795 -32.84 -26.73 -8.11
C ASN A 795 -33.76 -25.79 -7.32
N GLN A 796 -33.18 -24.83 -6.61
CA GLN A 796 -33.95 -23.81 -5.88
C GLN A 796 -34.84 -23.00 -6.82
N LEU A 797 -34.33 -22.64 -8.00
CA LEU A 797 -35.08 -21.85 -8.97
C LEU A 797 -36.25 -22.63 -9.58
N GLU A 798 -36.11 -23.95 -9.80
CA GLU A 798 -37.23 -24.82 -10.19
C GLU A 798 -38.30 -24.89 -9.10
N ASN A 799 -37.90 -25.07 -7.84
CA ASN A 799 -38.82 -25.10 -6.70
C ASN A 799 -39.62 -23.80 -6.55
N LEU A 800 -39.04 -22.66 -6.96
CA LEU A 800 -39.69 -21.35 -6.95
C LEU A 800 -40.60 -21.11 -8.18
N GLY A 801 -40.81 -22.11 -9.03
CA GLY A 801 -41.68 -22.02 -10.21
C GLY A 801 -41.07 -21.21 -11.36
N PHE A 802 -39.74 -21.17 -11.43
CA PHE A 802 -38.99 -20.63 -12.56
C PHE A 802 -38.25 -21.78 -13.27
N ARG A 803 -37.61 -21.47 -14.39
CA ARG A 803 -36.80 -22.45 -15.12
C ARG A 803 -35.44 -22.57 -14.45
N PHE A 804 -34.91 -23.78 -14.29
CA PHE A 804 -33.59 -24.01 -13.68
C PHE A 804 -32.50 -23.09 -14.24
N ASP A 805 -32.47 -22.93 -15.56
CA ASP A 805 -31.41 -22.18 -16.24
C ASP A 805 -31.62 -20.65 -16.28
N GLY A 806 -32.47 -20.09 -15.43
CA GLY A 806 -32.66 -18.64 -15.30
C GLY A 806 -33.37 -17.94 -16.47
N LYS A 807 -33.61 -18.64 -17.59
CA LYS A 807 -34.19 -18.04 -18.80
C LYS A 807 -35.71 -17.91 -18.74
N GLU A 808 -36.23 -16.78 -19.20
CA GLU A 808 -37.65 -16.47 -19.26
C GLU A 808 -38.13 -16.17 -20.69
N SER A 809 -39.43 -16.33 -20.91
CA SER A 809 -40.06 -15.85 -22.15
C SER A 809 -40.29 -14.34 -22.04
N MET A 810 -39.78 -13.59 -23.01
CA MET A 810 -39.95 -12.14 -23.09
C MET A 810 -40.77 -11.73 -24.31
N TYR A 811 -41.35 -10.53 -24.24
CA TYR A 811 -42.18 -9.93 -25.27
C TYR A 811 -41.54 -8.63 -25.75
N ASN A 812 -41.60 -8.40 -27.05
CA ASN A 812 -41.19 -7.14 -27.63
C ASN A 812 -42.25 -6.08 -27.29
N ALA A 813 -41.88 -5.02 -26.59
CA ALA A 813 -42.83 -4.04 -26.09
C ALA A 813 -43.45 -3.15 -27.19
N ILE A 814 -42.77 -3.00 -28.33
CA ILE A 814 -43.23 -2.20 -29.47
C ILE A 814 -44.31 -2.96 -30.26
N THR A 815 -44.10 -4.26 -30.49
CA THR A 815 -44.98 -5.08 -31.34
C THR A 815 -45.95 -5.97 -30.56
N GLY A 816 -45.73 -6.14 -29.26
CA GLY A 816 -46.45 -7.09 -28.40
C GLY A 816 -46.13 -8.57 -28.68
N LYS A 817 -45.32 -8.89 -29.69
CA LYS A 817 -45.02 -10.27 -30.07
C LYS A 817 -44.05 -10.92 -29.08
N ARG A 818 -44.32 -12.18 -28.74
CA ARG A 818 -43.40 -13.03 -27.98
C ARG A 818 -42.11 -13.24 -28.76
N MET A 819 -40.98 -13.12 -28.08
CA MET A 819 -39.67 -13.42 -28.66
C MET A 819 -39.48 -14.93 -28.82
N THR A 820 -38.84 -15.33 -29.93
CA THR A 820 -38.57 -16.76 -30.22
C THR A 820 -37.57 -17.36 -29.24
N ALA A 821 -36.54 -16.59 -28.86
CA ALA A 821 -35.55 -17.00 -27.89
C ALA A 821 -36.00 -16.67 -26.45
N LYS A 822 -35.67 -17.56 -25.52
CA LYS A 822 -35.77 -17.26 -24.08
C LYS A 822 -34.55 -16.47 -23.65
N ILE A 823 -34.76 -15.47 -22.81
CA ILE A 823 -33.74 -14.51 -22.40
C ILE A 823 -33.33 -14.80 -20.97
N PHE A 824 -32.03 -14.79 -20.69
CA PHE A 824 -31.51 -14.93 -19.34
C PHE A 824 -31.72 -13.61 -18.58
N VAL A 825 -32.49 -13.66 -17.50
CA VAL A 825 -32.90 -12.49 -16.71
C VAL A 825 -32.69 -12.81 -15.24
N GLY A 826 -32.04 -11.90 -14.52
CA GLY A 826 -31.81 -12.03 -13.07
C GLY A 826 -31.42 -10.69 -12.45
N ASN A 827 -30.90 -10.74 -11.23
CA ASN A 827 -30.48 -9.55 -10.48
C ASN A 827 -28.96 -9.55 -10.32
N LEU A 828 -28.31 -8.41 -10.52
CA LEU A 828 -26.86 -8.27 -10.41
C LEU A 828 -26.50 -6.96 -9.71
N TYR A 829 -25.41 -6.95 -8.94
CA TYR A 829 -24.93 -5.74 -8.30
C TYR A 829 -24.09 -4.88 -9.26
N TYR A 830 -24.63 -3.73 -9.65
CA TYR A 830 -24.01 -2.78 -10.56
C TYR A 830 -23.40 -1.58 -9.82
N LEU A 831 -22.29 -1.11 -10.35
CA LEU A 831 -21.45 -0.05 -9.83
C LEU A 831 -21.44 1.13 -10.81
N LYS A 832 -21.96 2.29 -10.40
CA LYS A 832 -21.72 3.55 -11.14
C LYS A 832 -20.29 3.99 -10.86
N LEU A 833 -19.47 4.22 -11.89
CA LEU A 833 -18.08 4.63 -11.70
C LEU A 833 -17.96 6.15 -11.63
N LYS A 834 -16.88 6.66 -11.02
CA LYS A 834 -16.54 8.10 -10.99
C LYS A 834 -16.29 8.76 -12.36
N TYR A 835 -16.33 7.98 -13.44
CA TYR A 835 -16.11 8.45 -14.80
C TYR A 835 -17.44 8.91 -15.42
N MET A 836 -17.77 10.17 -15.19
CA MET A 836 -18.96 10.82 -15.75
C MET A 836 -18.60 11.68 -16.96
N VAL A 837 -19.45 11.69 -17.99
CA VAL A 837 -19.19 12.43 -19.24
C VAL A 837 -19.18 13.94 -19.02
N ALA A 838 -20.04 14.45 -18.13
CA ALA A 838 -20.06 15.85 -17.70
C ALA A 838 -18.69 16.35 -17.21
N ASN A 839 -17.85 15.47 -16.65
CA ASN A 839 -16.49 15.79 -16.16
C ASN A 839 -15.40 15.61 -17.24
N LYS A 840 -15.74 15.21 -18.47
CA LYS A 840 -14.79 14.92 -19.55
C LYS A 840 -14.98 15.76 -20.79
N ILE A 841 -16.22 16.05 -21.17
CA ILE A 841 -16.51 16.91 -22.32
C ILE A 841 -15.86 18.28 -22.12
N HIS A 842 -15.17 18.77 -23.15
CA HIS A 842 -14.65 20.13 -23.21
C HIS A 842 -14.45 20.49 -24.68
N GLY A 843 -14.71 21.74 -25.02
CA GLY A 843 -14.49 22.28 -26.36
C GLY A 843 -13.88 23.67 -26.28
N ARG A 844 -12.91 23.97 -27.14
CA ARG A 844 -12.29 25.29 -27.19
C ARG A 844 -12.20 25.80 -28.62
N ALA A 845 -12.89 26.91 -28.89
CA ALA A 845 -12.72 27.68 -30.12
C ALA A 845 -11.55 28.68 -29.99
N SER A 846 -11.58 29.54 -28.98
CA SER A 846 -10.52 30.51 -28.64
C SER A 846 -10.39 30.62 -27.11
N GLY A 847 -9.30 31.21 -26.60
CA GLY A 847 -9.13 31.34 -25.16
C GLY A 847 -7.75 31.83 -24.73
N LYS A 848 -7.48 31.79 -23.43
CA LYS A 848 -6.23 32.26 -22.84
C LYS A 848 -5.02 31.48 -23.38
N VAL A 849 -3.92 32.21 -23.59
CA VAL A 849 -2.63 31.67 -24.03
C VAL A 849 -1.58 31.85 -22.94
N ALA A 850 -0.61 30.94 -22.89
CA ALA A 850 0.54 31.09 -22.02
C ALA A 850 1.34 32.33 -22.46
N LEU A 851 1.68 33.21 -21.50
CA LEU A 851 2.36 34.48 -21.82
C LEU A 851 3.72 34.27 -22.52
N LEU A 852 4.46 33.24 -22.12
CA LEU A 852 5.81 32.96 -22.64
C LEU A 852 5.78 32.45 -24.09
N THR A 853 4.97 31.43 -24.37
CA THR A 853 4.97 30.72 -25.67
C THR A 853 3.90 31.22 -26.62
N ARG A 854 2.95 32.02 -26.13
CA ARG A 854 1.70 32.39 -26.82
C ARG A 854 0.87 31.19 -27.30
N GLN A 855 1.16 29.99 -26.79
CA GLN A 855 0.39 28.78 -27.09
C GLN A 855 -0.86 28.71 -26.19
N PRO A 856 -1.92 28.03 -26.64
CA PRO A 856 -3.04 27.68 -25.78
C PRO A 856 -2.56 27.04 -24.47
N ILE A 857 -3.12 27.49 -23.35
CA ILE A 857 -2.86 26.86 -22.04
C ILE A 857 -3.39 25.42 -21.99
N GLU A 858 -2.85 24.63 -21.05
CA GLU A 858 -3.28 23.25 -20.81
C GLU A 858 -4.37 23.17 -19.73
N GLY A 859 -5.23 22.15 -19.86
CA GLY A 859 -6.20 21.73 -18.84
C GLY A 859 -7.60 22.36 -18.97
N ARG A 860 -8.64 21.52 -18.90
CA ARG A 860 -10.06 21.93 -19.01
C ARG A 860 -10.45 23.03 -18.02
N SER A 861 -10.08 22.89 -16.75
CA SER A 861 -10.46 23.84 -15.69
C SER A 861 -9.91 25.26 -15.88
N ARG A 862 -9.01 25.45 -16.85
CA ARG A 862 -8.44 26.75 -17.22
C ARG A 862 -8.91 27.21 -18.60
N GLY A 863 -9.77 26.47 -19.28
CA GLY A 863 -10.11 26.71 -20.69
C GLY A 863 -8.97 26.33 -21.62
N GLY A 864 -8.23 25.27 -21.31
CA GLY A 864 -7.11 24.79 -22.12
C GLY A 864 -7.52 24.12 -23.43
N ALA A 865 -6.59 24.06 -24.39
CA ALA A 865 -6.80 23.35 -25.66
C ALA A 865 -6.26 21.91 -25.62
N LEU A 866 -6.62 21.11 -26.62
CA LEU A 866 -5.97 19.84 -26.91
C LEU A 866 -4.56 20.08 -27.48
N ARG A 867 -3.62 19.21 -27.12
CA ARG A 867 -2.26 19.23 -27.66
C ARG A 867 -2.22 18.38 -28.93
N LEU A 868 -1.77 18.98 -30.04
CA LEU A 868 -1.38 18.25 -31.24
C LEU A 868 0.06 17.76 -31.05
N GLY A 869 0.24 16.44 -30.94
CA GLY A 869 1.55 15.80 -30.83
C GLY A 869 2.23 15.63 -32.18
N GLU A 870 3.45 15.09 -32.17
CA GLU A 870 4.19 14.74 -33.39
C GLU A 870 3.66 13.47 -34.07
N MET A 871 3.08 12.55 -33.29
CA MET A 871 2.35 11.36 -33.77
C MET A 871 1.00 11.75 -34.34
#